data_AF-A0A831PHS6-F1
#
_entry.id   AF-A0A831PHS6-F1
#
_cell.length_a   1.000
_cell.length_b   1.000
_cell.length_c   1.000
_cell.angle_alpha   90.00
_cell.angle_beta   90.00
_cell.angle_gamma   90.00
#
_symmetry.space_group_name_H-M   'P 1'
#
loop_
_entity.id
_entity.type
_entity.pdbx_description
1 polymer ?
#
loop_
_entity_poly.entity_id
_entity_poly.type
_entity_poly.pdbx_seq_one_letter_code
_entity_poly.pdbx_strand_id
1 'polypeptide(L)'
;MVVKKKEKEKDQSIEEAIKDIKSRFGDETIMKLGDRPKVSVEAIKTGSIGLDVALGIGGVPRGRIIEIFGPESSGKTTLALHIVAEAQKKGGVCAFIDAEHALDPEYSKRLGVKINDLLISQPDYGEQALEIADSLIRSGKIDIIVIDSVAALTPKDEIEGDIGAHHVGKQARLMSQALRKITANVARSKTIVIFINQIRMKIGVMFGCFSYDSSVLLSNGKRERIGKIVNNRLPVKVLSYNFDKKIVEEKEVIDWHKNGKTEEFLQFFIQNHTGNGRRGFSCTPDHKIYTANGWKKAKELKVADEILVRIKNTNLSPEQEEIIVGSLLGDGNLKKGAGQTAYFREEYGPKQTNYVKWLSEELGNVVSNVSLANNRGNAIVETKHLLQLGDIHKQFYPAKKKIVPEYIVSNITPRMLALWYCGDGSLQTGMSRWKEKTYLRRPRAVLYVNGFEDDKSRSRIDRIFKKFNIYPTWRKCGEYKALSFSVQESEKLFELIAPFVPKNMEYKLPEKYRDRYEQRRTLESSQSEVLRPMKIKDIKKRVPYINGQRISKNRFDITVADNHNYFVDGCLVSNSPETTPGGKALKFYSSVRLDVRRIAQIKKGEEVIGGRVKVKVVKNKVAAPFKVAEFDLLYNEGISPEGEILSLGEKYKLISKSAGSYTYHDEKEDVKLGRGYDAARTFLKENKDIRNKIVKKIMKTIEEV
;
A
#
# COMPACT_ATOMS: atom_id res chain seq x y z
N MET A 1 39.23 19.59 -36.46
CA MET A 1 40.36 19.90 -35.54
C MET A 1 40.02 20.93 -34.46
N VAL A 2 39.13 21.91 -34.70
CA VAL A 2 38.80 22.98 -33.73
C VAL A 2 38.05 22.50 -32.47
N VAL A 3 37.20 21.47 -32.58
CA VAL A 3 36.45 20.90 -31.44
C VAL A 3 37.37 20.18 -30.44
N LYS A 4 38.31 19.37 -30.92
CA LYS A 4 39.31 18.68 -30.07
C LYS A 4 40.25 19.64 -29.34
N LYS A 5 40.50 20.84 -29.87
CA LYS A 5 41.37 21.84 -29.25
C LYS A 5 40.67 22.54 -28.06
N LYS A 6 39.37 22.82 -28.19
CA LYS A 6 38.53 23.39 -27.11
C LYS A 6 38.26 22.42 -25.95
N GLU A 7 38.14 21.12 -26.22
CA GLU A 7 38.02 20.12 -25.14
C GLU A 7 39.32 20.03 -24.33
N LYS A 8 40.48 20.07 -25.00
CA LYS A 8 41.80 20.04 -24.34
C LYS A 8 42.05 21.24 -23.43
N GLU A 9 41.65 22.45 -23.84
CA GLU A 9 41.77 23.67 -23.03
C GLU A 9 40.85 23.65 -21.80
N LYS A 10 39.66 23.06 -21.92
CA LYS A 10 38.72 22.91 -20.80
C LYS A 10 39.25 21.95 -19.73
N ASP A 11 39.79 20.81 -20.16
CA ASP A 11 40.37 19.81 -19.24
C ASP A 11 41.58 20.36 -18.48
N GLN A 12 42.45 21.15 -19.13
CA GLN A 12 43.59 21.81 -18.46
C GLN A 12 43.15 22.80 -17.37
N SER A 13 42.12 23.61 -17.62
CA SER A 13 41.61 24.58 -16.63
C SER A 13 41.03 23.91 -15.37
N ILE A 14 40.42 22.73 -15.53
CA ILE A 14 39.86 21.95 -14.42
C ILE A 14 40.99 21.30 -13.62
N GLU A 15 42.02 20.79 -14.27
CA GLU A 15 43.19 20.19 -13.61
C GLU A 15 43.99 21.21 -12.79
N GLU A 16 44.18 22.43 -13.31
CA GLU A 16 44.81 23.52 -12.58
C GLU A 16 43.99 23.93 -11.35
N ALA A 17 42.66 24.05 -11.49
CA ALA A 17 41.78 24.33 -10.36
C ALA A 17 41.82 23.22 -9.31
N ILE A 18 41.84 21.94 -9.72
CA ILE A 18 42.00 20.80 -8.82
C ILE A 18 43.35 20.86 -8.09
N LYS A 19 44.43 21.22 -8.78
CA LYS A 19 45.78 21.33 -8.21
C LYS A 19 45.89 22.47 -7.20
N ASP A 20 45.30 23.62 -7.49
CA ASP A 20 45.23 24.77 -6.57
C ASP A 20 44.40 24.42 -5.32
N ILE A 21 43.26 23.75 -5.48
CA ILE A 21 42.45 23.28 -4.35
C ILE A 21 43.23 22.28 -3.48
N LYS A 22 43.90 21.29 -4.09
CA LYS A 22 44.73 20.33 -3.35
C LYS A 22 45.90 21.00 -2.62
N SER A 23 46.55 21.99 -3.25
CA SER A 23 47.63 22.76 -2.62
C SER A 23 47.15 23.58 -1.42
N ARG A 24 45.93 24.11 -1.46
CA ARG A 24 45.38 24.96 -0.39
C ARG A 24 44.73 24.17 0.75
N PHE A 25 44.12 23.02 0.45
CA PHE A 25 43.27 22.31 1.41
C PHE A 25 43.66 20.83 1.62
N GLY A 26 44.73 20.35 0.97
CA GLY A 26 45.26 18.98 1.09
C GLY A 26 44.69 18.02 0.04
N ASP A 27 45.46 16.98 -0.32
CA ASP A 27 45.16 16.07 -1.43
C ASP A 27 43.80 15.35 -1.36
N GLU A 28 43.22 15.21 -0.16
CA GLU A 28 41.94 14.54 0.06
C GLU A 28 40.70 15.43 -0.18
N THR A 29 40.86 16.73 -0.37
CA THR A 29 39.70 17.64 -0.47
C THR A 29 38.91 17.54 -1.76
N ILE A 30 39.55 17.12 -2.85
CA ILE A 30 38.90 16.99 -4.16
C ILE A 30 39.47 15.81 -4.96
N MET A 31 38.59 14.92 -5.39
CA MET A 31 38.93 13.74 -6.19
C MET A 31 37.74 13.35 -7.07
N LYS A 32 38.00 12.69 -8.21
CA LYS A 32 36.92 12.14 -9.03
C LYS A 32 36.26 10.99 -8.26
N LEU A 33 34.93 10.88 -8.36
CA LEU A 33 34.16 9.90 -7.57
C LEU A 33 34.61 8.44 -7.80
N GLY A 34 35.13 8.14 -8.99
CA GLY A 34 35.69 6.82 -9.36
C GLY A 34 37.12 6.55 -8.86
N ASP A 35 37.86 7.59 -8.47
CA ASP A 35 39.22 7.48 -7.90
C ASP A 35 39.18 7.24 -6.38
N ARG A 36 37.98 7.29 -5.78
CA ARG A 36 37.79 6.77 -4.42
C ARG A 36 38.10 5.27 -4.47
N PRO A 37 38.96 4.72 -3.59
CA PRO A 37 38.98 3.29 -3.38
C PRO A 37 37.52 2.85 -3.16
N LYS A 38 37.09 1.70 -3.71
CA LYS A 38 35.77 1.12 -3.41
C LYS A 38 35.73 0.81 -1.91
N VAL A 39 35.45 1.82 -1.08
CA VAL A 39 35.42 1.66 0.36
C VAL A 39 34.14 0.90 0.67
N SER A 40 34.27 -0.40 0.88
CA SER A 40 33.29 -1.16 1.64
C SER A 40 33.08 -0.40 2.95
N VAL A 41 31.88 0.16 3.15
CA VAL A 41 31.56 0.89 4.38
C VAL A 41 31.69 -0.10 5.53
N GLU A 42 32.70 0.07 6.36
CA GLU A 42 32.94 -0.79 7.51
C GLU A 42 31.76 -0.71 8.49
N ALA A 43 31.33 -1.85 9.02
CA ALA A 43 30.15 -1.95 9.86
C ALA A 43 30.43 -2.66 11.20
N ILE A 44 29.70 -2.24 12.24
CA ILE A 44 29.66 -2.92 13.54
C ILE A 44 28.31 -3.64 13.66
N LYS A 45 28.34 -4.91 14.08
CA LYS A 45 27.14 -5.73 14.23
C LYS A 45 26.19 -5.13 15.26
N THR A 46 24.90 -5.36 15.07
CA THR A 46 23.84 -4.88 15.97
C THR A 46 23.53 -5.81 17.13
N GLY A 47 24.09 -7.02 17.12
CA GLY A 47 23.70 -8.11 18.01
C GLY A 47 22.48 -8.89 17.53
N SER A 48 21.82 -8.43 16.46
CA SER A 48 20.71 -9.10 15.77
C SER A 48 21.12 -9.48 14.35
N ILE A 49 21.05 -10.77 14.01
CA ILE A 49 21.37 -11.29 12.69
C ILE A 49 20.38 -10.73 11.67
N GLY A 50 19.09 -10.75 12.01
CA GLY A 50 18.04 -10.23 11.15
C GLY A 50 18.21 -8.74 10.85
N LEU A 51 18.62 -7.94 11.85
CA LEU A 51 18.83 -6.51 11.68
C LEU A 51 20.10 -6.19 10.88
N ASP A 52 21.19 -6.94 11.08
CA ASP A 52 22.43 -6.80 10.31
C ASP A 52 22.19 -7.04 8.81
N VAL A 53 21.36 -8.04 8.49
CA VAL A 53 20.88 -8.33 7.12
C VAL A 53 19.96 -7.23 6.61
N ALA A 54 19.02 -6.74 7.43
CA ALA A 54 18.12 -5.65 7.06
C ALA A 54 18.87 -4.34 6.79
N LEU A 55 20.02 -4.12 7.42
CA LEU A 55 20.89 -2.98 7.17
C LEU A 55 21.67 -3.09 5.85
N GLY A 56 21.84 -4.31 5.31
CA GLY A 56 22.40 -4.59 3.98
C GLY A 56 23.92 -4.51 3.90
N ILE A 57 24.59 -4.02 4.95
CA ILE A 57 26.06 -3.94 5.06
C ILE A 57 26.60 -4.75 6.24
N GLY A 58 25.76 -5.58 6.87
CA GLY A 58 26.15 -6.43 7.99
C GLY A 58 26.27 -5.72 9.34
N GLY A 59 25.63 -4.55 9.50
CA GLY A 59 25.62 -3.80 10.76
C GLY A 59 25.44 -2.29 10.59
N VAL A 60 25.70 -1.54 11.65
CA VAL A 60 25.68 -0.06 11.63
C VAL A 60 26.98 0.50 11.02
N PRO A 61 26.91 1.48 10.10
CA PRO A 61 28.07 1.99 9.38
C PRO A 61 28.98 2.86 10.27
N ARG A 62 30.29 2.61 10.23
CA ARG A 62 31.32 3.46 10.85
C ARG A 62 31.34 4.87 10.26
N GLY A 63 31.71 5.84 11.10
CA GLY A 63 31.83 7.26 10.72
C GLY A 63 30.50 7.91 10.37
N ARG A 64 29.38 7.43 10.93
CA ARG A 64 28.04 7.93 10.64
C ARG A 64 27.23 8.15 11.91
N ILE A 65 26.24 9.03 11.77
CA ILE A 65 25.20 9.28 12.78
C ILE A 65 24.03 8.32 12.55
N ILE A 66 23.58 7.65 13.62
CA ILE A 66 22.48 6.70 13.65
C ILE A 66 21.41 7.25 14.62
N GLU A 67 20.13 7.15 14.26
CA GLU A 67 19.02 7.45 15.18
C GLU A 67 18.24 6.17 15.47
N ILE A 68 18.12 5.80 16.73
CA ILE A 68 17.26 4.73 17.22
C ILE A 68 16.09 5.38 17.95
N PHE A 69 14.87 5.22 17.43
CA PHE A 69 13.69 5.83 18.02
C PHE A 69 12.52 4.87 18.12
N GLY A 70 11.57 5.16 19.00
CA GLY A 70 10.47 4.26 19.31
C GLY A 70 9.71 4.65 20.57
N PRO A 71 8.60 3.96 20.88
CA PRO A 71 7.87 4.14 22.13
C PRO A 71 8.73 3.83 23.38
N GLU A 72 8.21 4.14 24.56
CA GLU A 72 8.81 3.70 25.82
C GLU A 72 8.85 2.17 25.90
N SER A 73 9.87 1.65 26.60
CA SER A 73 10.06 0.20 26.80
C SER A 73 10.06 -0.65 25.52
N SER A 74 10.39 -0.06 24.37
CA SER A 74 10.45 -0.78 23.09
C SER A 74 11.77 -1.50 22.83
N GLY A 75 12.80 -1.30 23.68
CA GLY A 75 14.12 -1.92 23.54
C GLY A 75 15.20 -1.05 22.90
N LYS A 76 15.02 0.28 22.84
CA LYS A 76 15.98 1.23 22.24
C LYS A 76 17.37 1.18 22.89
N THR A 77 17.42 1.37 24.21
CA THR A 77 18.66 1.33 25.00
C THR A 77 19.29 -0.05 24.96
N THR A 78 18.50 -1.12 25.08
CA THR A 78 18.97 -2.51 24.93
C THR A 78 19.66 -2.73 23.57
N LEU A 79 19.05 -2.27 22.46
CA LEU A 79 19.65 -2.38 21.13
C LEU A 79 20.97 -1.60 21.02
N ALA A 80 21.03 -0.39 21.59
CA ALA A 80 22.26 0.40 21.62
C ALA A 80 23.36 -0.28 22.44
N LEU A 81 23.03 -0.87 23.59
CA LEU A 81 23.96 -1.62 24.43
C LEU A 81 24.48 -2.90 23.75
N HIS A 82 23.65 -3.59 22.97
CA HIS A 82 24.13 -4.71 22.14
C HIS A 82 25.15 -4.27 21.08
N ILE A 83 24.90 -3.14 20.41
CA ILE A 83 25.87 -2.56 19.47
C ILE A 83 27.19 -2.20 20.18
N VAL A 84 27.11 -1.63 21.38
CA VAL A 84 28.29 -1.33 22.23
C VAL A 84 29.04 -2.61 22.60
N ALA A 85 28.34 -3.66 23.03
CA ALA A 85 28.94 -4.94 23.37
C ALA A 85 29.64 -5.59 22.16
N GLU A 86 29.04 -5.53 20.96
CA GLU A 86 29.66 -6.03 19.73
C GLU A 86 30.93 -5.24 19.33
N ALA A 87 30.98 -3.94 19.60
CA ALA A 87 32.18 -3.13 19.40
C ALA A 87 33.29 -3.49 20.40
N GLN A 88 32.96 -3.60 21.70
CA GLN A 88 33.93 -3.96 22.74
C GLN A 88 34.49 -5.38 22.59
N LYS A 89 33.71 -6.31 22.01
CA LYS A 89 34.19 -7.66 21.63
C LYS A 89 35.31 -7.60 20.59
N LYS A 90 35.31 -6.58 19.73
CA LYS A 90 36.38 -6.33 18.74
C LYS A 90 37.50 -5.44 19.29
N GLY A 91 37.49 -5.14 20.59
CA GLY A 91 38.49 -4.26 21.24
C GLY A 91 38.25 -2.77 21.01
N GLY A 92 37.07 -2.37 20.51
CA GLY A 92 36.73 -0.97 20.31
C GLY A 92 36.44 -0.25 21.63
N VAL A 93 36.73 1.06 21.66
CA VAL A 93 36.46 1.94 22.80
C VAL A 93 35.10 2.58 22.63
N CYS A 94 34.24 2.45 23.65
CA CYS A 94 32.87 2.94 23.62
C CYS A 94 32.65 3.99 24.71
N ALA A 95 31.76 4.94 24.42
CA ALA A 95 31.25 5.89 25.39
C ALA A 95 29.73 5.93 25.42
N PHE A 96 29.17 6.19 26.60
CA PHE A 96 27.74 6.32 26.84
C PHE A 96 27.48 7.64 27.58
N ILE A 97 26.73 8.53 26.94
CA ILE A 97 26.28 9.80 27.48
C ILE A 97 24.84 9.60 27.95
N ASP A 98 24.68 9.35 29.24
CA ASP A 98 23.41 9.06 29.92
C ASP A 98 22.80 10.36 30.42
N ALA A 99 22.12 11.07 29.54
CA ALA A 99 21.36 12.28 29.87
C ALA A 99 20.01 11.96 30.55
N GLU A 100 19.50 10.72 30.46
CA GLU A 100 18.31 10.29 31.19
C GLU A 100 18.60 9.85 32.64
N HIS A 101 19.88 9.73 33.03
CA HIS A 101 20.32 9.19 34.32
C HIS A 101 19.67 7.84 34.67
N ALA A 102 19.49 6.98 33.66
CA ALA A 102 18.69 5.77 33.74
C ALA A 102 19.45 4.50 33.32
N LEU A 103 20.76 4.59 33.06
CA LEU A 103 21.55 3.43 32.67
C LEU A 103 21.79 2.49 33.87
N ASP A 104 21.39 1.22 33.72
CA ASP A 104 21.65 0.15 34.70
C ASP A 104 22.96 -0.59 34.35
N PRO A 105 24.01 -0.51 35.20
CA PRO A 105 25.28 -1.22 34.98
C PRO A 105 25.16 -2.75 35.03
N GLU A 106 24.33 -3.30 35.91
CA GLU A 106 24.15 -4.75 36.05
C GLU A 106 23.41 -5.33 34.85
N TYR A 107 22.37 -4.64 34.38
CA TYR A 107 21.70 -5.01 33.14
C TYR A 107 22.66 -4.93 31.94
N SER A 108 23.44 -3.85 31.82
CA SER A 108 24.44 -3.68 30.76
C SER A 108 25.47 -4.82 30.74
N LYS A 109 25.95 -5.23 31.92
CA LYS A 109 26.87 -6.36 32.08
C LYS A 109 26.28 -7.67 31.57
N ARG A 110 24.99 -7.93 31.87
CA ARG A 110 24.27 -9.13 31.36
C ARG A 110 24.14 -9.14 29.84
N LEU A 111 24.03 -7.96 29.21
CA LEU A 111 24.03 -7.83 27.74
C LEU A 111 25.41 -8.06 27.10
N GLY A 112 26.46 -8.23 27.91
CA GLY A 112 27.82 -8.47 27.46
C GLY A 112 28.67 -7.20 27.31
N VAL A 113 28.22 -6.07 27.87
CA VAL A 113 29.01 -4.84 27.93
C VAL A 113 30.12 -4.99 28.98
N LYS A 114 31.36 -4.66 28.61
CA LYS A 114 32.49 -4.57 29.54
C LYS A 114 32.42 -3.24 30.28
N ILE A 115 31.80 -3.26 31.46
CA ILE A 115 31.52 -2.05 32.26
C ILE A 115 32.79 -1.28 32.61
N ASN A 116 33.87 -1.97 32.97
CA ASN A 116 35.14 -1.33 33.34
C ASN A 116 35.81 -0.58 32.18
N ASP A 117 35.43 -0.92 30.93
CA ASP A 117 36.00 -0.33 29.71
C ASP A 117 35.04 0.67 29.05
N LEU A 118 33.82 0.84 29.58
CA LEU A 118 32.81 1.74 29.03
C LEU A 118 32.97 3.12 29.64
N LEU A 119 33.29 4.12 28.83
CA LEU A 119 33.31 5.51 29.28
C LEU A 119 31.87 5.99 29.51
N ILE A 120 31.55 6.47 30.71
CA ILE A 120 30.24 7.01 31.03
C ILE A 120 30.33 8.50 31.34
N SER A 121 29.34 9.26 30.88
CA SER A 121 29.15 10.65 31.24
C SER A 121 27.67 10.90 31.54
N GLN A 122 27.41 11.57 32.65
CA GLN A 122 26.08 11.99 33.09
C GLN A 122 26.05 13.53 33.11
N PRO A 123 25.75 14.17 31.97
CA PRO A 123 25.81 15.62 31.84
C PRO A 123 24.60 16.30 32.52
N ASP A 124 24.82 17.52 33.00
CA ASP A 124 23.80 18.36 33.64
C ASP A 124 22.86 19.01 32.62
N TYR A 125 23.35 19.35 31.42
CA TYR A 125 22.58 20.01 30.35
C TYR A 125 23.02 19.59 28.93
N GLY A 126 22.17 19.90 27.96
CA GLY A 126 22.30 19.45 26.57
C GLY A 126 23.55 19.96 25.85
N GLU A 127 23.97 21.20 26.06
CA GLU A 127 25.22 21.74 25.49
C GLU A 127 26.43 20.94 25.97
N GLN A 128 26.54 20.70 27.28
CA GLN A 128 27.64 19.92 27.88
C GLN A 128 27.69 18.50 27.31
N ALA A 129 26.55 17.82 27.22
CA ALA A 129 26.45 16.48 26.63
C ALA A 129 27.03 16.44 25.19
N LEU A 130 26.66 17.42 24.37
CA LEU A 130 27.08 17.49 22.96
C LEU A 130 28.54 17.93 22.81
N GLU A 131 29.07 18.75 23.72
CA GLU A 131 30.48 19.14 23.77
C GLU A 131 31.39 17.99 24.21
N ILE A 132 30.96 17.20 25.19
CA ILE A 132 31.64 15.96 25.59
C ILE A 132 31.67 15.00 24.41
N ALA A 133 30.54 14.77 23.73
CA ALA A 133 30.48 13.93 22.53
C ALA A 133 31.46 14.42 21.45
N ASP A 134 31.43 15.71 21.11
CA ASP A 134 32.30 16.33 20.09
C ASP A 134 33.80 16.21 20.45
N SER A 135 34.15 16.31 21.72
CA SER A 135 35.52 16.16 22.20
C SER A 135 36.00 14.71 22.14
N LEU A 136 35.14 13.75 22.53
CA LEU A 136 35.39 12.32 22.38
C LEU A 136 35.58 11.92 20.90
N ILE A 137 34.77 12.48 19.99
CA ILE A 137 34.88 12.23 18.54
C ILE A 137 36.21 12.77 18.00
N ARG A 138 36.58 14.00 18.39
CA ARG A 138 37.84 14.63 17.98
C ARG A 138 39.09 13.87 18.45
N SER A 139 39.00 13.12 19.55
CA SER A 139 40.12 12.30 20.03
C SER A 139 40.58 11.25 19.00
N GLY A 140 39.70 10.85 18.08
CA GLY A 140 39.96 9.82 17.08
C GLY A 140 40.08 8.40 17.64
N LYS A 141 39.89 8.22 18.96
CA LYS A 141 40.08 6.93 19.66
C LYS A 141 38.78 6.21 20.00
N ILE A 142 37.63 6.86 19.80
CA ILE A 142 36.32 6.31 20.18
C ILE A 142 35.64 5.69 18.98
N ASP A 143 35.25 4.43 19.09
CA ASP A 143 34.54 3.67 18.08
C ASP A 143 33.04 3.96 18.08
N ILE A 144 32.43 4.01 19.27
CA ILE A 144 30.99 4.24 19.43
C ILE A 144 30.72 5.24 20.55
N ILE A 145 29.83 6.19 20.29
CA ILE A 145 29.22 7.05 21.30
C ILE A 145 27.70 6.88 21.23
N VAL A 146 27.09 6.49 22.36
CA VAL A 146 25.63 6.48 22.54
C VAL A 146 25.22 7.72 23.33
N ILE A 147 24.17 8.40 22.90
CA ILE A 147 23.55 9.52 23.60
C ILE A 147 22.12 9.13 23.94
N ASP A 148 21.85 8.88 25.22
CA ASP A 148 20.54 8.45 25.74
C ASP A 148 19.98 9.53 26.69
N SER A 149 18.99 10.34 26.30
CA SER A 149 18.37 10.44 24.98
C SER A 149 18.30 11.88 24.50
N VAL A 150 18.01 12.07 23.21
CA VAL A 150 17.81 13.41 22.62
C VAL A 150 16.75 14.21 23.37
N ALA A 151 15.75 13.54 23.95
CA ALA A 151 14.69 14.21 24.69
C ALA A 151 15.22 14.88 25.98
N ALA A 152 16.26 14.31 26.59
CA ALA A 152 16.90 14.80 27.81
C ALA A 152 18.03 15.82 27.56
N LEU A 153 18.35 16.12 26.30
CA LEU A 153 19.30 17.18 25.94
C LEU A 153 18.65 18.56 26.09
N THR A 154 18.36 18.94 27.33
CA THR A 154 17.70 20.19 27.69
C THR A 154 18.72 21.33 27.74
N PRO A 155 18.52 22.44 27.01
CA PRO A 155 19.44 23.57 27.04
C PRO A 155 19.65 24.14 28.46
N LYS A 156 20.86 24.59 28.78
CA LYS A 156 21.20 25.15 30.10
C LYS A 156 20.19 26.18 30.61
N ASP A 157 19.85 27.18 29.78
CA ASP A 157 18.88 28.22 30.14
C ASP A 157 17.48 27.67 30.49
N GLU A 158 17.09 26.53 29.93
CA GLU A 158 15.78 25.90 30.20
C GLU A 158 15.78 25.14 31.53
N ILE A 159 16.95 24.67 31.98
CA ILE A 159 17.14 24.06 33.30
C ILE A 159 17.24 25.12 34.40
N GLU A 160 17.94 26.24 34.12
CA GLU A 160 18.08 27.36 35.06
C GLU A 160 16.83 28.26 35.12
N GLY A 161 15.93 28.15 34.14
CA GLY A 161 14.70 28.93 34.05
C GLY A 161 13.55 28.40 34.92
N ASP A 162 12.54 29.24 35.14
CA ASP A 162 11.34 28.87 35.88
C ASP A 162 10.53 27.77 35.15
N ILE A 163 10.01 26.81 35.92
CA ILE A 163 9.10 25.78 35.42
C ILE A 163 7.86 26.44 34.81
N GLY A 164 7.69 26.31 33.49
CA GLY A 164 6.58 26.90 32.73
C GLY A 164 6.95 28.10 31.87
N ALA A 165 8.21 28.58 31.93
CA ALA A 165 8.71 29.59 31.03
C ALA A 165 8.68 29.13 29.56
N HIS A 166 8.31 30.04 28.65
CA HIS A 166 8.17 29.73 27.23
C HIS A 166 9.53 29.63 26.52
N HIS A 167 10.06 28.42 26.39
CA HIS A 167 11.27 28.14 25.61
C HIS A 167 10.95 27.46 24.28
N VAL A 168 10.55 28.25 23.27
CA VAL A 168 10.13 27.71 21.97
C VAL A 168 11.34 27.29 21.13
N GLY A 169 11.51 25.99 20.92
CA GLY A 169 12.39 25.43 19.89
C GLY A 169 13.89 25.53 20.16
N LYS A 170 14.32 25.86 21.39
CA LYS A 170 15.74 25.96 21.77
C LYS A 170 16.49 24.64 21.55
N GLN A 171 15.96 23.52 22.04
CA GLN A 171 16.55 22.19 21.84
C GLN A 171 16.76 21.86 20.34
N ALA A 172 15.82 22.22 19.47
CA ALA A 172 15.97 22.00 18.02
C ALA A 172 17.09 22.85 17.39
N ARG A 173 17.32 24.07 17.90
CA ARG A 173 18.42 24.94 17.46
C ARG A 173 19.76 24.40 17.94
N LEU A 174 19.84 24.01 19.22
CA LEU A 174 21.02 23.37 19.81
C LEU A 174 21.44 22.14 18.98
N MET A 175 20.51 21.21 18.74
CA MET A 175 20.77 20.02 17.93
C MET A 175 21.21 20.37 16.51
N SER A 176 20.61 21.39 15.88
CA SER A 176 20.99 21.80 14.53
C SER A 176 22.43 22.36 14.45
N GLN A 177 22.85 23.12 15.47
CA GLN A 177 24.20 23.67 15.56
C GLN A 177 25.22 22.57 15.86
N ALA A 178 24.93 21.71 16.85
CA ALA A 178 25.81 20.61 17.23
C ALA A 178 26.01 19.61 16.09
N LEU A 179 24.94 19.15 15.44
CA LEU A 179 25.04 18.20 14.32
C LEU A 179 25.82 18.77 13.14
N ARG A 180 25.71 20.08 12.87
CA ARG A 180 26.48 20.75 11.83
C ARG A 180 27.99 20.69 12.10
N LYS A 181 28.39 20.83 13.36
CA LYS A 181 29.79 20.74 13.80
C LYS A 181 30.30 19.30 13.83
N ILE A 182 29.51 18.40 14.41
CA ILE A 182 29.92 17.02 14.71
C ILE A 182 30.00 16.13 13.46
N THR A 183 29.13 16.35 12.46
CA THR A 183 29.03 15.44 11.28
C THR A 183 30.35 15.25 10.54
N ALA A 184 31.12 16.33 10.34
CA ALA A 184 32.41 16.25 9.66
C ALA A 184 33.45 15.49 10.49
N ASN A 185 33.48 15.74 11.80
CA ASN A 185 34.39 15.06 12.73
C ASN A 185 34.08 13.57 12.82
N VAL A 186 32.79 13.20 12.88
CA VAL A 186 32.31 11.81 12.87
C VAL A 186 32.80 11.04 11.64
N ALA A 187 32.71 11.65 10.46
CA ALA A 187 33.20 11.02 9.23
C ALA A 187 34.72 10.82 9.24
N ARG A 188 35.47 11.80 9.76
CA ARG A 188 36.94 11.76 9.84
C ARG A 188 37.46 10.75 10.87
N SER A 189 36.86 10.72 12.06
CA SER A 189 37.28 9.82 13.16
C SER A 189 36.80 8.39 12.98
N LYS A 190 35.89 8.13 12.02
CA LYS A 190 35.18 6.86 11.84
C LYS A 190 34.36 6.42 13.08
N THR A 191 34.11 7.32 14.02
CA THR A 191 33.25 7.08 15.20
C THR A 191 31.80 6.89 14.76
N ILE A 192 31.07 5.95 15.38
CA ILE A 192 29.62 5.81 15.24
C ILE A 192 28.96 6.62 16.35
N VAL A 193 28.05 7.52 15.99
CA VAL A 193 27.28 8.28 16.98
C VAL A 193 25.83 7.83 16.92
N ILE A 194 25.35 7.22 18.00
CA ILE A 194 23.99 6.73 18.14
C ILE A 194 23.20 7.70 19.02
N PHE A 195 22.18 8.32 18.45
CA PHE A 195 21.19 9.06 19.22
C PHE A 195 20.00 8.15 19.52
N ILE A 196 19.71 7.94 20.79
CA ILE A 196 18.43 7.37 21.21
C ILE A 196 17.42 8.51 21.29
N ASN A 197 16.22 8.26 20.77
CA ASN A 197 15.17 9.26 20.73
C ASN A 197 13.82 8.66 21.10
N GLN A 198 12.97 9.46 21.72
CA GLN A 198 11.62 9.06 22.06
C GLN A 198 10.67 9.48 20.95
N ILE A 199 9.56 8.76 20.78
CA ILE A 199 8.46 9.28 19.97
C ILE A 199 7.72 10.30 20.84
N ARG A 200 7.66 11.54 20.36
CA ARG A 200 6.76 12.55 20.91
C ARG A 200 5.58 12.74 19.98
N MET A 201 4.42 12.84 20.59
CA MET A 201 3.29 13.49 19.95
C MET A 201 3.64 14.96 19.73
N LYS A 202 3.26 15.50 18.58
CA LYS A 202 3.45 16.91 18.28
C LYS A 202 2.42 17.74 19.05
N ILE A 203 2.65 17.98 20.33
CA ILE A 203 1.83 18.91 21.12
C ILE A 203 2.15 20.32 20.62
N GLY A 204 1.11 21.09 20.24
CA GLY A 204 1.26 22.46 19.75
C GLY A 204 1.56 22.62 18.26
N VAL A 205 1.74 21.54 17.49
CA VAL A 205 1.88 21.64 16.02
C VAL A 205 0.57 21.23 15.34
N MET A 206 -0.05 22.17 14.63
CA MET A 206 -1.30 21.95 13.90
C MET A 206 -1.07 21.02 12.71
N PHE A 207 -1.23 19.72 12.91
CA PHE A 207 -1.50 18.77 11.83
C PHE A 207 -2.92 18.25 11.95
N GLY A 208 -3.52 18.01 10.80
CA GLY A 208 -4.90 17.64 10.61
C GLY A 208 -5.66 17.00 11.75
N CYS A 209 -6.80 17.56 12.13
CA CYS A 209 -7.76 16.87 13.01
C CYS A 209 -9.17 17.03 12.47
N PHE A 210 -10.10 16.28 13.05
CA PHE A 210 -11.50 16.34 12.71
C PHE A 210 -12.32 17.08 13.77
N SER A 211 -13.48 17.57 13.33
CA SER A 211 -14.53 18.03 14.24
C SER A 211 -15.15 16.83 14.97
N TYR A 212 -15.77 17.09 16.13
CA TYR A 212 -16.41 16.06 16.97
C TYR A 212 -17.35 15.11 16.19
N ASP A 213 -18.14 15.68 15.28
CA ASP A 213 -19.21 15.02 14.53
C ASP A 213 -18.74 14.24 13.30
N SER A 214 -17.45 14.36 12.93
CA SER A 214 -16.90 13.57 11.83
C SER A 214 -16.97 12.08 12.14
N SER A 215 -17.55 11.32 11.21
CA SER A 215 -17.94 9.93 11.43
C SER A 215 -16.86 8.96 10.97
N VAL A 216 -16.21 8.27 11.90
CA VAL A 216 -15.25 7.19 11.64
C VAL A 216 -16.00 5.92 11.30
N LEU A 217 -15.45 5.17 10.35
CA LEU A 217 -16.02 3.92 9.89
C LEU A 217 -15.42 2.73 10.63
N LEU A 218 -16.25 2.07 11.43
CA LEU A 218 -15.84 0.92 12.23
C LEU A 218 -15.85 -0.36 11.39
N SER A 219 -15.12 -1.38 11.86
CA SER A 219 -15.02 -2.68 11.17
C SER A 219 -16.38 -3.38 11.02
N ASN A 220 -17.24 -3.27 12.04
CA ASN A 220 -18.60 -3.81 12.03
C ASN A 220 -19.57 -3.11 11.05
N GLY A 221 -19.08 -2.20 10.20
CA GLY A 221 -19.87 -1.46 9.23
C GLY A 221 -20.65 -0.27 9.79
N LYS A 222 -20.68 -0.07 11.12
CA LYS A 222 -21.29 1.09 11.75
C LYS A 222 -20.39 2.32 11.63
N ARG A 223 -21.01 3.49 11.78
CA ARG A 223 -20.32 4.78 11.85
C ARG A 223 -20.39 5.28 13.28
N GLU A 224 -19.28 5.80 13.79
CA GLU A 224 -19.23 6.39 15.12
C GLU A 224 -18.50 7.74 15.08
N ARG A 225 -18.96 8.69 15.88
CA ARG A 225 -18.37 10.04 15.93
C ARG A 225 -16.97 9.98 16.50
N ILE A 226 -16.00 10.58 15.81
CA ILE A 226 -14.61 10.58 16.25
C ILE A 226 -14.44 11.19 17.64
N GLY A 227 -15.21 12.22 17.97
CA GLY A 227 -15.17 12.83 19.29
C GLY A 227 -15.67 11.91 20.40
N LYS A 228 -16.61 11.00 20.12
CA LYS A 228 -17.06 9.97 21.07
C LYS A 228 -16.02 8.86 21.24
N ILE A 229 -15.40 8.42 20.14
CA ILE A 229 -14.29 7.45 20.17
C ILE A 229 -13.15 8.00 21.03
N VAL A 230 -12.75 9.25 20.80
CA VAL A 230 -11.63 9.89 21.51
C VAL A 230 -11.93 10.19 22.97
N ASN A 231 -13.06 10.85 23.28
CA ASN A 231 -13.34 11.24 24.66
C ASN A 231 -13.52 10.04 25.59
N ASN A 232 -14.09 8.94 25.09
CA ASN A 232 -14.34 7.73 25.89
C ASN A 232 -13.26 6.66 25.70
N ARG A 233 -12.19 6.96 24.94
CA ARG A 233 -11.11 6.01 24.60
C ARG A 233 -11.63 4.64 24.17
N LEU A 234 -12.61 4.61 23.27
CA LEU A 234 -13.30 3.38 22.90
C LEU A 234 -12.33 2.41 22.20
N PRO A 235 -12.15 1.16 22.69
CA PRO A 235 -11.27 0.15 22.09
C PRO A 235 -11.93 -0.48 20.84
N VAL A 236 -12.03 0.30 19.78
CA VAL A 236 -12.71 -0.09 18.55
C VAL A 236 -11.73 -0.44 17.44
N LYS A 237 -12.16 -1.31 16.54
CA LYS A 237 -11.50 -1.54 15.25
C LYS A 237 -12.12 -0.65 14.19
N VAL A 238 -11.27 -0.02 13.40
CA VAL A 238 -11.65 0.84 12.29
C VAL A 238 -11.23 0.20 10.97
N LEU A 239 -11.90 0.58 9.90
CA LEU A 239 -11.45 0.19 8.57
C LEU A 239 -10.29 1.07 8.13
N SER A 240 -9.28 0.42 7.57
CA SER A 240 -8.04 1.02 7.08
C SER A 240 -7.71 0.44 5.71
N TYR A 241 -6.92 1.15 4.90
CA TYR A 241 -6.50 0.70 3.59
C TYR A 241 -5.03 0.29 3.59
N ASN A 242 -4.76 -0.94 3.15
CA ASN A 242 -3.42 -1.45 2.96
C ASN A 242 -2.99 -1.19 1.51
N PHE A 243 -2.04 -0.26 1.32
CA PHE A 243 -1.58 0.12 -0.01
C PHE A 243 -0.83 -0.99 -0.74
N ASP A 244 -0.11 -1.86 -0.02
CA ASP A 244 0.67 -2.94 -0.60
C ASP A 244 -0.23 -4.06 -1.11
N LYS A 245 -1.20 -4.47 -0.28
CA LYS A 245 -2.17 -5.53 -0.61
C LYS A 245 -3.34 -5.04 -1.46
N LYS A 246 -3.56 -3.72 -1.54
CA LYS A 246 -4.72 -3.07 -2.19
C LYS A 246 -6.07 -3.55 -1.67
N ILE A 247 -6.16 -3.80 -0.37
CA ILE A 247 -7.39 -4.23 0.31
C ILE A 247 -7.76 -3.28 1.45
N VAL A 248 -9.04 -3.24 1.77
CA VAL A 248 -9.53 -2.66 3.03
C VAL A 248 -9.43 -3.75 4.11
N GLU A 249 -8.78 -3.44 5.23
CA GLU A 249 -8.62 -4.35 6.35
C GLU A 249 -8.93 -3.66 7.67
N GLU A 250 -9.25 -4.46 8.69
CA GLU A 250 -9.54 -3.97 10.02
C GLU A 250 -8.25 -3.68 10.79
N LYS A 251 -8.19 -2.54 11.46
CA LYS A 251 -7.07 -2.16 12.31
C LYS A 251 -7.55 -1.59 13.63
N GLU A 252 -6.74 -1.82 14.67
CA GLU A 252 -7.03 -1.32 16.01
C GLU A 252 -6.69 0.17 16.12
N VAL A 253 -7.55 0.89 16.84
CA VAL A 253 -7.22 2.23 17.34
C VAL A 253 -6.28 2.04 18.52
N ILE A 254 -5.06 2.54 18.38
CA ILE A 254 -4.01 2.40 19.40
C ILE A 254 -3.83 3.67 20.24
N ASP A 255 -4.26 4.84 19.74
CA ASP A 255 -4.26 6.09 20.50
C ASP A 255 -5.45 7.00 20.16
N TRP A 256 -5.84 7.84 21.12
CA TRP A 256 -6.96 8.78 21.05
C TRP A 256 -6.51 10.22 21.32
N HIS A 257 -6.72 11.12 20.35
CA HIS A 257 -6.12 12.46 20.37
C HIS A 257 -7.16 13.57 20.51
N LYS A 258 -7.05 14.36 21.58
CA LYS A 258 -7.82 15.60 21.78
C LYS A 258 -6.89 16.82 21.69
N ASN A 259 -6.68 17.32 20.49
CA ASN A 259 -5.59 18.24 20.13
C ASN A 259 -5.94 19.73 20.35
N GLY A 260 -6.60 20.07 21.45
CA GLY A 260 -6.96 21.46 21.77
C GLY A 260 -7.99 22.08 20.81
N LYS A 261 -8.12 23.41 20.82
CA LYS A 261 -9.15 24.15 20.07
C LYS A 261 -8.66 24.59 18.68
N THR A 262 -9.59 24.86 17.77
CA THR A 262 -9.34 25.50 16.46
C THR A 262 -10.38 26.57 16.15
N GLU A 263 -9.98 27.53 15.31
CA GLU A 263 -10.82 28.65 14.87
C GLU A 263 -11.66 28.32 13.63
N GLU A 264 -11.19 27.39 12.78
CA GLU A 264 -11.89 26.99 11.58
C GLU A 264 -11.77 25.48 11.29
N PHE A 265 -12.84 24.91 10.77
CA PHE A 265 -12.84 23.63 10.07
C PHE A 265 -13.21 23.86 8.59
N LEU A 266 -12.64 23.05 7.71
CA LEU A 266 -13.11 22.91 6.33
C LEU A 266 -14.11 21.75 6.29
N GLN A 267 -15.37 22.07 5.98
CA GLN A 267 -16.42 21.08 5.77
C GLN A 267 -16.44 20.70 4.29
N PHE A 268 -16.08 19.45 4.01
CA PHE A 268 -16.16 18.88 2.67
C PHE A 268 -17.55 18.28 2.44
N PHE A 269 -18.07 18.48 1.23
CA PHE A 269 -19.23 17.75 0.70
C PHE A 269 -18.77 16.95 -0.51
N ILE A 270 -18.90 15.64 -0.43
CA ILE A 270 -18.35 14.70 -1.42
C ILE A 270 -19.48 14.13 -2.25
N GLN A 271 -19.22 13.93 -3.55
CA GLN A 271 -20.13 13.24 -4.44
C GLN A 271 -20.35 11.80 -3.96
N ASN A 272 -21.61 11.36 -3.95
CA ASN A 272 -21.94 9.94 -3.82
C ASN A 272 -21.93 9.25 -5.17
N HIS A 273 -21.50 8.00 -5.17
CA HIS A 273 -21.42 7.17 -6.37
C HIS A 273 -22.78 6.91 -7.02
N THR A 274 -23.86 6.84 -6.23
CA THR A 274 -25.25 6.74 -6.69
C THR A 274 -25.87 8.10 -7.04
N GLY A 275 -25.16 9.21 -6.91
CA GLY A 275 -25.68 10.57 -7.11
C GLY A 275 -26.49 11.15 -5.94
N ASN A 276 -27.23 10.31 -5.20
CA ASN A 276 -28.08 10.69 -4.06
C ASN A 276 -27.38 10.56 -2.69
N GLY A 277 -27.85 11.31 -1.70
CA GLY A 277 -27.38 11.25 -0.31
C GLY A 277 -26.31 12.30 0.04
N ARG A 278 -26.06 12.44 1.34
CA ARG A 278 -25.04 13.35 1.90
C ARG A 278 -23.81 12.55 2.33
N ARG A 279 -22.64 12.99 1.90
CA ARG A 279 -21.33 12.52 2.36
C ARG A 279 -20.45 13.73 2.57
N GLY A 280 -19.73 13.77 3.68
CA GLY A 280 -18.89 14.88 4.05
C GLY A 280 -18.31 14.73 5.44
N PHE A 281 -17.21 15.43 5.68
CA PHE A 281 -16.55 15.49 6.96
C PHE A 281 -15.97 16.88 7.16
N SER A 282 -15.69 17.21 8.42
CA SER A 282 -15.10 18.50 8.81
C SER A 282 -13.70 18.23 9.36
N CYS A 283 -12.69 18.77 8.72
CA CYS A 283 -11.30 18.63 9.17
C CYS A 283 -10.58 19.97 9.17
N THR A 284 -9.46 20.06 9.89
CA THR A 284 -8.63 21.26 9.87
C THR A 284 -7.92 21.42 8.52
N PRO A 285 -7.51 22.65 8.14
CA PRO A 285 -6.86 22.93 6.87
C PRO A 285 -5.62 22.07 6.55
N ASP A 286 -4.88 21.62 7.56
CA ASP A 286 -3.67 20.82 7.39
C ASP A 286 -3.89 19.30 7.44
N HIS A 287 -5.14 18.81 7.50
CA HIS A 287 -5.42 17.37 7.46
C HIS A 287 -5.15 16.76 6.09
N LYS A 288 -4.50 15.60 6.06
CA LYS A 288 -4.15 14.95 4.80
C LYS A 288 -5.27 14.01 4.37
N ILE A 289 -5.73 14.21 3.14
CA ILE A 289 -6.76 13.41 2.49
C ILE A 289 -6.10 12.73 1.29
N TYR A 290 -6.41 11.46 1.06
CA TYR A 290 -5.82 10.72 -0.04
C TYR A 290 -6.57 11.01 -1.36
N THR A 291 -5.81 11.39 -2.38
CA THR A 291 -6.30 11.68 -3.74
C THR A 291 -5.72 10.66 -4.72
N ALA A 292 -6.19 10.68 -5.99
CA ALA A 292 -5.64 9.81 -7.03
C ALA A 292 -4.13 10.04 -7.25
N ASN A 293 -3.63 11.23 -6.87
CA ASN A 293 -2.22 11.64 -6.97
C ASN A 293 -1.50 11.59 -5.62
N GLY A 294 -2.04 10.85 -4.63
CA GLY A 294 -1.45 10.71 -3.30
C GLY A 294 -2.01 11.66 -2.25
N TRP A 295 -1.31 11.80 -1.13
CA TRP A 295 -1.73 12.62 0.02
C TRP A 295 -1.65 14.11 -0.28
N LYS A 296 -2.77 14.82 -0.14
CA LYS A 296 -2.82 16.29 -0.18
C LYS A 296 -3.40 16.86 1.11
N LYS A 297 -3.02 18.09 1.46
CA LYS A 297 -3.65 18.77 2.60
C LYS A 297 -5.05 19.27 2.23
N ALA A 298 -5.95 19.32 3.18
CA ALA A 298 -7.32 19.76 2.99
C ALA A 298 -7.40 21.17 2.35
N LYS A 299 -6.54 22.10 2.78
CA LYS A 299 -6.48 23.47 2.22
C LYS A 299 -6.00 23.56 0.77
N GLU A 300 -5.35 22.52 0.26
CA GLU A 300 -4.86 22.45 -1.11
C GLU A 300 -5.91 21.90 -2.08
N LEU A 301 -6.99 21.33 -1.55
CA LEU A 301 -8.08 20.75 -2.35
C LEU A 301 -9.09 21.83 -2.74
N LYS A 302 -9.62 21.69 -3.96
CA LYS A 302 -10.64 22.57 -4.54
C LYS A 302 -11.89 21.79 -4.91
N VAL A 303 -12.99 22.50 -5.12
CA VAL A 303 -14.20 21.92 -5.71
C VAL A 303 -13.85 21.26 -7.05
N ALA A 304 -14.47 20.12 -7.33
CA ALA A 304 -14.20 19.23 -8.45
C ALA A 304 -12.92 18.37 -8.38
N ASP A 305 -12.00 18.61 -7.43
CA ASP A 305 -10.90 17.67 -7.17
C ASP A 305 -11.46 16.31 -6.72
N GLU A 306 -10.73 15.24 -7.03
CA GLU A 306 -11.13 13.86 -6.72
C GLU A 306 -10.38 13.32 -5.50
N ILE A 307 -11.13 12.79 -4.54
CA ILE A 307 -10.61 12.10 -3.36
C ILE A 307 -11.05 10.64 -3.34
N LEU A 308 -10.27 9.77 -2.71
CA LEU A 308 -10.58 8.34 -2.69
C LEU A 308 -11.59 8.03 -1.60
N VAL A 309 -12.64 7.34 -2.01
CA VAL A 309 -13.76 6.97 -1.16
C VAL A 309 -13.98 5.47 -1.24
N ARG A 310 -14.11 4.82 -0.08
CA ARG A 310 -14.57 3.45 0.04
C ARG A 310 -16.03 3.34 -0.38
N ILE A 311 -16.30 2.42 -1.28
CA ILE A 311 -17.63 2.05 -1.73
C ILE A 311 -17.79 0.54 -1.63
N LYS A 312 -18.95 0.10 -1.13
CA LYS A 312 -19.40 -1.28 -1.28
C LYS A 312 -19.93 -1.46 -2.69
N ASN A 313 -19.35 -2.38 -3.44
CA ASN A 313 -19.70 -2.65 -4.82
C ASN A 313 -20.25 -4.06 -4.99
N THR A 314 -21.33 -4.17 -5.76
CA THR A 314 -21.78 -5.45 -6.31
C THR A 314 -21.00 -5.70 -7.59
N ASN A 315 -20.17 -6.74 -7.61
CA ASN A 315 -19.45 -7.19 -8.80
C ASN A 315 -20.29 -8.23 -9.52
N LEU A 316 -20.45 -8.06 -10.83
CA LEU A 316 -21.00 -9.08 -11.71
C LEU A 316 -20.13 -10.35 -11.63
N SER A 317 -20.77 -11.51 -11.67
CA SER A 317 -20.05 -12.74 -11.99
C SER A 317 -19.54 -12.70 -13.43
N PRO A 318 -18.51 -13.49 -13.78
CA PRO A 318 -18.04 -13.58 -15.16
C PRO A 318 -19.18 -13.87 -16.14
N GLU A 319 -20.09 -14.77 -15.78
CA GLU A 319 -21.24 -15.15 -16.60
C GLU A 319 -22.23 -13.99 -16.78
N GLN A 320 -22.56 -13.26 -15.70
CA GLN A 320 -23.43 -12.08 -15.80
C GLN A 320 -22.80 -10.99 -16.67
N GLU A 321 -21.49 -10.79 -16.58
CA GLU A 321 -20.77 -9.84 -17.42
C GLU A 321 -20.78 -10.27 -18.89
N GLU A 322 -20.52 -11.56 -19.19
CA GLU A 322 -20.63 -12.10 -20.54
C GLU A 322 -22.01 -11.87 -21.15
N ILE A 323 -23.06 -12.09 -20.36
CA ILE A 323 -24.43 -11.92 -20.83
C ILE A 323 -24.71 -10.48 -21.19
N ILE A 324 -24.40 -9.56 -20.28
CA ILE A 324 -24.60 -8.13 -20.50
C ILE A 324 -23.78 -7.66 -21.68
N VAL A 325 -22.49 -7.99 -21.74
CA VAL A 325 -21.59 -7.55 -22.81
C VAL A 325 -21.98 -8.15 -24.17
N GLY A 326 -22.38 -9.42 -24.22
CA GLY A 326 -22.89 -10.06 -25.42
C GLY A 326 -24.17 -9.41 -25.93
N SER A 327 -25.15 -9.18 -25.05
CA SER A 327 -26.37 -8.43 -25.37
C SER A 327 -26.06 -7.00 -25.82
N LEU A 328 -25.03 -6.34 -25.25
CA LEU A 328 -24.59 -5.02 -25.69
C LEU A 328 -23.98 -5.02 -27.08
N LEU A 329 -23.57 -6.15 -27.65
CA LEU A 329 -23.22 -6.19 -29.07
C LEU A 329 -24.48 -6.17 -29.96
N GLY A 330 -25.61 -6.69 -29.46
CA GLY A 330 -26.91 -6.66 -30.10
C GLY A 330 -27.81 -5.50 -29.66
N ASP A 331 -29.07 -5.82 -29.37
CA ASP A 331 -30.14 -4.89 -28.98
C ASP A 331 -29.99 -4.30 -27.56
N GLY A 332 -29.20 -4.95 -26.70
CA GLY A 332 -28.97 -4.50 -25.33
C GLY A 332 -28.35 -3.10 -25.27
N ASN A 333 -28.72 -2.32 -24.26
CA ASN A 333 -28.14 -1.01 -24.02
C ASN A 333 -27.82 -0.76 -22.54
N LEU A 334 -26.77 0.04 -22.28
CA LEU A 334 -26.55 0.63 -20.96
C LEU A 334 -27.16 2.02 -20.91
N LYS A 335 -27.96 2.29 -19.87
CA LYS A 335 -28.44 3.63 -19.56
C LYS A 335 -27.65 4.19 -18.39
N LYS A 336 -27.13 5.40 -18.56
CA LYS A 336 -26.40 6.11 -17.52
C LYS A 336 -27.34 6.37 -16.34
N GLY A 337 -26.95 5.89 -15.17
CA GLY A 337 -27.64 6.14 -13.91
C GLY A 337 -27.18 7.43 -13.25
N ALA A 338 -27.62 7.63 -12.01
CA ALA A 338 -27.14 8.73 -11.19
C ALA A 338 -25.69 8.49 -10.73
N GLY A 339 -24.90 9.57 -10.69
CA GLY A 339 -23.48 9.53 -10.30
C GLY A 339 -22.59 8.80 -11.31
N GLN A 340 -21.91 7.75 -10.86
CA GLN A 340 -20.99 6.93 -11.64
C GLN A 340 -21.57 5.55 -12.04
N THR A 341 -22.84 5.30 -11.74
CA THR A 341 -23.50 4.03 -12.03
C THR A 341 -24.15 4.01 -13.41
N ALA A 342 -24.40 2.82 -13.94
CA ALA A 342 -25.30 2.60 -15.05
C ALA A 342 -26.13 1.34 -14.80
N TYR A 343 -27.18 1.14 -15.58
CA TYR A 343 -27.95 -0.08 -15.59
C TYR A 343 -28.10 -0.60 -17.01
N PHE A 344 -28.21 -1.92 -17.12
CA PHE A 344 -28.51 -2.61 -18.35
C PHE A 344 -30.01 -2.66 -18.57
N ARG A 345 -30.41 -2.51 -19.83
CA ARG A 345 -31.80 -2.62 -20.26
C ARG A 345 -31.85 -3.25 -21.65
N GLU A 346 -32.74 -4.22 -21.81
CA GLU A 346 -33.05 -4.82 -23.10
C GLU A 346 -34.57 -4.94 -23.24
N GLU A 347 -35.09 -4.58 -24.41
CA GLU A 347 -36.53 -4.51 -24.71
C GLU A 347 -36.82 -5.23 -26.02
N TYR A 348 -37.80 -6.14 -26.01
CA TYR A 348 -38.21 -6.91 -27.18
C TYR A 348 -39.72 -6.90 -27.38
N GLY A 349 -40.16 -7.14 -28.62
CA GLY A 349 -41.58 -7.31 -28.94
C GLY A 349 -42.19 -8.60 -28.37
N PRO A 350 -43.53 -8.75 -28.43
CA PRO A 350 -44.27 -9.86 -27.81
C PRO A 350 -43.79 -11.26 -28.21
N LYS A 351 -43.25 -11.43 -29.42
CA LYS A 351 -42.76 -12.72 -29.93
C LYS A 351 -41.54 -13.25 -29.17
N GLN A 352 -40.82 -12.39 -28.46
CA GLN A 352 -39.57 -12.69 -27.77
C GLN A 352 -39.69 -12.54 -26.24
N THR A 353 -40.91 -12.49 -25.70
CA THR A 353 -41.15 -12.42 -24.25
C THR A 353 -40.46 -13.54 -23.47
N ASN A 354 -40.43 -14.76 -24.01
CA ASN A 354 -39.73 -15.89 -23.39
C ASN A 354 -38.21 -15.68 -23.33
N TYR A 355 -37.61 -14.97 -24.30
CA TYR A 355 -36.19 -14.64 -24.28
C TYR A 355 -35.87 -13.62 -23.19
N VAL A 356 -36.72 -12.60 -23.00
CA VAL A 356 -36.59 -11.64 -21.90
C VAL A 356 -36.71 -12.33 -20.53
N LYS A 357 -37.65 -13.27 -20.39
CA LYS A 357 -37.77 -14.09 -19.18
C LYS A 357 -36.48 -14.88 -18.90
N TRP A 358 -35.97 -15.59 -19.91
CA TRP A 358 -34.70 -16.31 -19.81
C TRP A 358 -33.54 -15.39 -19.41
N LEU A 359 -33.44 -14.22 -20.04
CA LEU A 359 -32.38 -13.24 -19.74
C LEU A 359 -32.47 -12.76 -18.28
N SER A 360 -33.68 -12.57 -17.76
CA SER A 360 -33.88 -12.20 -16.36
C SER A 360 -33.45 -13.30 -15.37
N GLU A 361 -33.72 -14.56 -15.70
CA GLU A 361 -33.32 -15.71 -14.88
C GLU A 361 -31.78 -15.86 -14.85
N GLU A 362 -31.12 -15.69 -15.99
CA GLU A 362 -29.66 -15.77 -16.06
C GLU A 362 -28.95 -14.57 -15.40
N LEU A 363 -29.51 -13.36 -15.48
CA LEU A 363 -28.98 -12.21 -14.76
C LEU A 363 -29.24 -12.31 -13.25
N GLY A 364 -30.27 -13.05 -12.84
CA GLY A 364 -30.51 -13.41 -11.44
C GLY A 364 -30.55 -12.21 -10.49
N ASN A 365 -29.69 -12.23 -9.46
CA ASN A 365 -29.74 -11.28 -8.36
C ASN A 365 -29.37 -9.82 -8.71
N VAL A 366 -28.89 -9.54 -9.93
CA VAL A 366 -28.63 -8.17 -10.38
C VAL A 366 -29.81 -7.54 -11.12
N VAL A 367 -30.88 -8.28 -11.39
CA VAL A 367 -32.11 -7.75 -11.99
C VAL A 367 -32.83 -6.84 -10.98
N SER A 368 -33.37 -5.73 -11.46
CA SER A 368 -34.21 -4.82 -10.67
C SER A 368 -35.64 -4.74 -11.16
N ASN A 369 -35.88 -4.98 -12.45
CA ASN A 369 -37.21 -4.89 -13.04
C ASN A 369 -37.32 -5.87 -14.21
N VAL A 370 -38.46 -6.57 -14.27
CA VAL A 370 -38.85 -7.43 -15.39
C VAL A 370 -40.32 -7.16 -15.66
N SER A 371 -40.64 -6.81 -16.91
CA SER A 371 -42.01 -6.67 -17.38
C SER A 371 -42.16 -7.56 -18.60
N LEU A 372 -43.10 -8.51 -18.56
CA LEU A 372 -43.35 -9.41 -19.70
C LEU A 372 -44.31 -8.78 -20.74
N ALA A 373 -44.94 -7.67 -20.40
CA ALA A 373 -45.71 -6.80 -21.29
C ALA A 373 -45.82 -5.41 -20.67
N ASN A 374 -45.18 -4.41 -21.28
CA ASN A 374 -45.31 -3.01 -20.90
C ASN A 374 -46.55 -2.38 -21.58
N ASN A 375 -46.77 -1.08 -21.37
CA ASN A 375 -47.90 -0.35 -21.98
C ASN A 375 -47.93 -0.37 -23.52
N ARG A 376 -46.84 -0.78 -24.18
CA ARG A 376 -46.72 -0.93 -25.63
C ARG A 376 -46.74 -2.41 -26.07
N GLY A 377 -46.96 -3.34 -25.14
CA GLY A 377 -46.94 -4.79 -25.38
C GLY A 377 -45.53 -5.42 -25.43
N ASN A 378 -44.46 -4.66 -25.17
CA ASN A 378 -43.09 -5.17 -25.23
C ASN A 378 -42.64 -5.77 -23.89
N ALA A 379 -41.79 -6.78 -23.93
CA ALA A 379 -41.12 -7.34 -22.77
C ALA A 379 -39.80 -6.60 -22.49
N ILE A 380 -39.50 -6.31 -21.23
CA ILE A 380 -38.32 -5.57 -20.78
C ILE A 380 -37.65 -6.30 -19.60
N VAL A 381 -36.32 -6.30 -19.58
CA VAL A 381 -35.51 -6.60 -18.40
C VAL A 381 -34.53 -5.46 -18.11
N GLU A 382 -34.39 -5.11 -16.84
CA GLU A 382 -33.45 -4.09 -16.36
C GLU A 382 -32.67 -4.58 -15.14
N THR A 383 -31.39 -4.21 -15.06
CA THR A 383 -30.57 -4.47 -13.89
C THR A 383 -30.61 -3.33 -12.89
N LYS A 384 -30.17 -3.62 -11.66
CA LYS A 384 -29.78 -2.62 -10.67
C LYS A 384 -28.74 -1.66 -11.28
N HIS A 385 -28.68 -0.46 -10.69
CA HIS A 385 -27.64 0.51 -11.00
C HIS A 385 -26.32 0.08 -10.37
N LEU A 386 -25.33 -0.27 -11.20
CA LEU A 386 -24.04 -0.80 -10.76
C LEU A 386 -22.89 0.11 -11.20
N LEU A 387 -21.81 0.13 -10.40
CA LEU A 387 -20.59 0.87 -10.75
C LEU A 387 -19.85 0.23 -11.93
N GLN A 388 -19.74 -1.10 -11.95
CA GLN A 388 -19.10 -1.84 -13.03
C GLN A 388 -19.78 -1.56 -14.39
N LEU A 389 -21.12 -1.52 -14.40
CA LEU A 389 -21.88 -1.12 -15.59
C LEU A 389 -21.61 0.33 -15.98
N GLY A 390 -21.39 1.23 -15.03
CA GLY A 390 -20.98 2.61 -15.31
C GLY A 390 -19.63 2.70 -16.02
N ASP A 391 -18.68 1.84 -15.66
CA ASP A 391 -17.39 1.75 -16.33
C ASP A 391 -17.50 1.12 -17.72
N ILE A 392 -18.30 0.06 -17.88
CA ILE A 392 -18.59 -0.55 -19.19
C ILE A 392 -19.30 0.47 -20.09
N HIS A 393 -20.24 1.26 -19.56
CA HIS A 393 -20.93 2.31 -20.30
C HIS A 393 -19.95 3.34 -20.86
N LYS A 394 -18.94 3.78 -20.10
CA LYS A 394 -17.92 4.74 -20.61
C LYS A 394 -17.15 4.18 -21.81
N GLN A 395 -16.94 2.87 -21.84
CA GLN A 395 -16.20 2.20 -22.92
C GLN A 395 -17.06 1.98 -24.16
N PHE A 396 -18.32 1.57 -23.99
CA PHE A 396 -19.26 1.38 -25.09
C PHE A 396 -19.82 2.69 -25.65
N TYR A 397 -19.90 3.76 -24.85
CA TYR A 397 -20.56 5.02 -25.23
C TYR A 397 -19.69 6.28 -24.98
N PRO A 398 -18.42 6.35 -25.44
CA PRO A 398 -17.51 7.45 -25.13
C PRO A 398 -17.97 8.82 -25.66
N ALA A 399 -18.78 8.85 -26.73
CA ALA A 399 -19.37 10.05 -27.31
C ALA A 399 -20.90 9.96 -27.41
N LYS A 400 -21.54 9.24 -26.47
CA LYS A 400 -22.98 8.87 -26.52
C LYS A 400 -23.39 8.03 -27.74
N LYS A 401 -22.44 7.64 -28.60
CA LYS A 401 -22.60 6.68 -29.68
C LYS A 401 -22.06 5.33 -29.24
N LYS A 402 -22.79 4.27 -29.57
CA LYS A 402 -22.42 2.89 -29.28
C LYS A 402 -21.26 2.49 -30.18
N ILE A 403 -20.21 1.91 -29.60
CA ILE A 403 -19.05 1.39 -30.31
C ILE A 403 -18.73 -0.02 -29.79
N VAL A 404 -17.92 -0.78 -30.53
CA VAL A 404 -17.29 -2.00 -30.00
C VAL A 404 -15.99 -1.60 -29.31
N PRO A 405 -15.84 -1.77 -27.98
CA PRO A 405 -14.60 -1.43 -27.29
C PRO A 405 -13.44 -2.36 -27.67
N GLU A 406 -12.20 -1.86 -27.54
CA GLU A 406 -11.00 -2.64 -27.89
C GLU A 406 -10.84 -3.90 -27.04
N TYR A 407 -11.17 -3.84 -25.74
CA TYR A 407 -11.00 -4.97 -24.83
C TYR A 407 -11.88 -6.18 -25.20
N ILE A 408 -13.00 -5.93 -25.90
CA ILE A 408 -13.88 -7.01 -26.39
C ILE A 408 -13.16 -7.87 -27.42
N VAL A 409 -12.29 -7.30 -28.25
CA VAL A 409 -11.57 -8.10 -29.25
C VAL A 409 -10.73 -9.21 -28.59
N SER A 410 -10.12 -8.90 -27.45
CA SER A 410 -9.33 -9.87 -26.69
C SER A 410 -10.22 -10.83 -25.89
N ASN A 411 -11.33 -10.35 -25.34
CA ASN A 411 -12.12 -11.09 -24.35
C ASN A 411 -13.43 -11.70 -24.89
N ILE A 412 -13.73 -11.52 -26.19
CA ILE A 412 -14.93 -12.09 -26.80
C ILE A 412 -14.94 -13.62 -26.63
N THR A 413 -16.09 -14.14 -26.20
CA THR A 413 -16.34 -15.57 -26.03
C THR A 413 -17.44 -16.06 -26.97
N PRO A 414 -17.54 -17.38 -27.22
CA PRO A 414 -18.62 -17.94 -28.04
C PRO A 414 -20.02 -17.60 -27.51
N ARG A 415 -20.20 -17.51 -26.18
CA ARG A 415 -21.45 -17.10 -25.54
C ARG A 415 -21.82 -15.65 -25.89
N MET A 416 -20.86 -14.73 -25.83
CA MET A 416 -21.09 -13.34 -26.23
C MET A 416 -21.50 -13.22 -27.71
N LEU A 417 -20.88 -14.00 -28.60
CA LEU A 417 -21.26 -14.06 -30.02
C LEU A 417 -22.66 -14.66 -30.23
N ALA A 418 -23.01 -15.69 -29.47
CA ALA A 418 -24.34 -16.30 -29.51
C ALA A 418 -25.42 -15.29 -29.12
N LEU A 419 -25.20 -14.51 -28.06
CA LEU A 419 -26.11 -13.45 -27.62
C LEU A 419 -26.24 -12.33 -28.63
N TRP A 420 -25.13 -11.92 -29.26
CA TRP A 420 -25.17 -10.97 -30.35
C TRP A 420 -26.02 -11.48 -31.52
N TYR A 421 -25.82 -12.74 -31.92
CA TYR A 421 -26.63 -13.37 -32.96
C TYR A 421 -28.10 -13.59 -32.52
N CYS A 422 -28.36 -13.80 -31.23
CA CYS A 422 -29.74 -13.85 -30.72
C CYS A 422 -30.45 -12.52 -30.87
N GLY A 423 -29.80 -11.38 -30.62
CA GLY A 423 -30.39 -10.06 -30.90
C GLY A 423 -30.52 -9.82 -32.40
N ASP A 424 -29.38 -9.60 -33.06
CA ASP A 424 -29.29 -9.04 -34.41
C ASP A 424 -29.09 -10.08 -35.53
N GLY A 425 -29.03 -11.37 -35.20
CA GLY A 425 -28.83 -12.43 -36.17
C GLY A 425 -30.12 -12.86 -36.87
N SER A 426 -29.98 -13.31 -38.11
CA SER A 426 -31.07 -13.88 -38.91
C SER A 426 -30.58 -15.08 -39.72
N LEU A 427 -31.40 -16.13 -39.71
CA LEU A 427 -31.20 -17.32 -40.51
C LEU A 427 -31.84 -17.15 -41.89
N GLN A 428 -31.01 -17.07 -42.93
CA GLN A 428 -31.49 -17.08 -44.31
C GLN A 428 -31.64 -18.52 -44.80
N THR A 429 -32.88 -18.93 -45.04
CA THR A 429 -33.29 -20.21 -45.64
C THR A 429 -34.37 -19.97 -46.70
N GLY A 430 -34.96 -21.02 -47.26
CA GLY A 430 -36.05 -20.93 -48.24
C GLY A 430 -35.63 -21.24 -49.67
N MET A 431 -36.44 -20.83 -50.65
CA MET A 431 -36.21 -21.13 -52.08
C MET A 431 -35.61 -19.92 -52.82
N SER A 432 -34.68 -20.17 -53.73
CA SER A 432 -34.15 -19.17 -54.66
C SER A 432 -34.52 -19.55 -56.08
N ARG A 433 -35.00 -18.58 -56.85
CA ARG A 433 -35.26 -18.77 -58.29
C ARG A 433 -34.09 -18.20 -59.08
N TRP A 434 -33.48 -19.00 -59.94
CA TRP A 434 -32.41 -18.55 -60.84
C TRP A 434 -32.54 -19.26 -62.19
N LYS A 435 -32.62 -18.48 -63.27
CA LYS A 435 -32.88 -18.96 -64.64
C LYS A 435 -34.01 -20.01 -64.67
N GLU A 436 -35.19 -19.60 -64.17
CA GLU A 436 -36.43 -20.40 -64.13
C GLU A 436 -36.40 -21.67 -63.25
N LYS A 437 -35.26 -22.05 -62.67
CA LYS A 437 -35.14 -23.17 -61.73
C LYS A 437 -35.22 -22.69 -60.28
N THR A 438 -35.92 -23.46 -59.45
CA THR A 438 -36.05 -23.22 -58.02
C THR A 438 -35.08 -24.12 -57.26
N TYR A 439 -34.23 -23.52 -56.44
CA TYR A 439 -33.25 -24.24 -55.61
C TYR A 439 -33.53 -23.97 -54.15
N LEU A 440 -33.40 -25.00 -53.31
CA LEU A 440 -33.40 -24.82 -51.87
C LEU A 440 -32.10 -24.09 -51.46
N ARG A 441 -32.23 -22.94 -50.81
CA ARG A 441 -31.09 -22.20 -50.27
C ARG A 441 -30.49 -22.98 -49.11
N ARG A 442 -29.19 -23.26 -49.20
CA ARG A 442 -28.44 -23.72 -48.04
C ARG A 442 -28.50 -22.65 -46.93
N PRO A 443 -28.67 -23.04 -45.66
CA PRO A 443 -28.78 -22.09 -44.56
C PRO A 443 -27.58 -21.14 -44.49
N ARG A 444 -27.84 -19.84 -44.31
CA ARG A 444 -26.79 -18.83 -44.11
C ARG A 444 -27.11 -17.92 -42.94
N ALA A 445 -26.09 -17.55 -42.18
CA ALA A 445 -26.20 -16.51 -41.17
C ALA A 445 -26.10 -15.13 -41.82
N VAL A 446 -26.89 -14.20 -41.30
CA VAL A 446 -26.70 -12.77 -41.48
C VAL A 446 -26.75 -12.12 -40.11
N LEU A 447 -25.81 -11.22 -39.82
CA LEU A 447 -25.77 -10.48 -38.57
C LEU A 447 -25.85 -8.99 -38.86
N TYR A 448 -26.91 -8.34 -38.39
CA TYR A 448 -27.05 -6.89 -38.54
C TYR A 448 -26.13 -6.17 -37.55
N VAL A 449 -25.53 -5.06 -37.99
CA VAL A 449 -24.51 -4.33 -37.22
C VAL A 449 -24.78 -2.83 -37.23
N ASN A 450 -26.06 -2.46 -37.33
CA ASN A 450 -26.51 -1.07 -37.47
C ASN A 450 -26.09 -0.20 -36.28
N GLY A 451 -25.91 -0.79 -35.10
CA GLY A 451 -25.44 -0.08 -33.91
C GLY A 451 -23.97 0.36 -33.95
N PHE A 452 -23.18 -0.04 -34.96
CA PHE A 452 -21.75 0.20 -35.05
C PHE A 452 -21.37 0.88 -36.38
N GLU A 453 -21.41 2.21 -36.38
CA GLU A 453 -21.24 3.01 -37.60
C GLU A 453 -19.81 3.46 -37.86
N ASP A 454 -18.92 3.38 -36.87
CA ASP A 454 -17.54 3.90 -36.99
C ASP A 454 -16.53 2.87 -37.52
N ASP A 455 -15.52 3.36 -38.24
CA ASP A 455 -14.49 2.53 -38.86
C ASP A 455 -13.67 1.71 -37.85
N LYS A 456 -13.51 2.21 -36.61
CA LYS A 456 -12.78 1.48 -35.57
C LYS A 456 -13.59 0.27 -35.09
N SER A 457 -14.88 0.44 -34.86
CA SER A 457 -15.77 -0.69 -34.55
C SER A 457 -15.77 -1.71 -35.68
N ARG A 458 -15.82 -1.27 -36.94
CA ARG A 458 -15.72 -2.17 -38.10
C ARG A 458 -14.45 -3.03 -38.05
N SER A 459 -13.28 -2.40 -37.90
CA SER A 459 -11.99 -3.09 -37.79
C SER A 459 -11.94 -4.07 -36.60
N ARG A 460 -12.53 -3.70 -35.46
CA ARG A 460 -12.61 -4.55 -34.27
C ARG A 460 -13.50 -5.77 -34.49
N ILE A 461 -14.63 -5.59 -35.18
CA ILE A 461 -15.55 -6.68 -35.54
C ILE A 461 -14.86 -7.69 -36.45
N ASP A 462 -14.12 -7.22 -37.47
CA ASP A 462 -13.35 -8.12 -38.35
C ASP A 462 -12.33 -8.94 -37.55
N ARG A 463 -11.64 -8.32 -36.59
CA ARG A 463 -10.70 -9.01 -35.69
C ARG A 463 -11.38 -10.00 -34.74
N ILE A 464 -12.59 -9.68 -34.26
CA ILE A 464 -13.39 -10.59 -33.43
C ILE A 464 -13.68 -11.88 -34.20
N PHE A 465 -14.22 -11.80 -35.42
CA PHE A 465 -14.53 -13.01 -36.19
C PHE A 465 -13.27 -13.76 -36.64
N LYS A 466 -12.20 -13.03 -36.99
CA LYS A 466 -10.90 -13.64 -37.31
C LYS A 466 -10.35 -14.49 -36.17
N LYS A 467 -10.57 -14.12 -34.91
CA LYS A 467 -10.17 -14.91 -33.73
C LYS A 467 -10.78 -16.32 -33.72
N PHE A 468 -11.96 -16.47 -34.31
CA PHE A 468 -12.66 -17.74 -34.43
C PHE A 468 -12.49 -18.40 -35.81
N ASN A 469 -11.58 -17.90 -36.65
CA ASN A 469 -11.39 -18.34 -38.04
C ASN A 469 -12.67 -18.24 -38.90
N ILE A 470 -13.50 -17.23 -38.61
CA ILE A 470 -14.72 -16.91 -39.36
C ILE A 470 -14.50 -15.61 -40.15
N TYR A 471 -14.87 -15.60 -41.42
CA TYR A 471 -14.60 -14.51 -42.36
C TYR A 471 -15.88 -14.00 -43.04
N PRO A 472 -16.69 -13.17 -42.36
CA PRO A 472 -17.89 -12.59 -42.95
C PRO A 472 -17.57 -11.54 -44.02
N THR A 473 -18.55 -11.27 -44.88
CA THR A 473 -18.49 -10.17 -45.85
C THR A 473 -19.45 -9.05 -45.45
N TRP A 474 -18.95 -7.83 -45.38
CA TRP A 474 -19.77 -6.64 -45.20
C TRP A 474 -20.71 -6.41 -46.38
N ARG A 475 -22.01 -6.26 -46.12
CA ARG A 475 -23.03 -5.97 -47.13
C ARG A 475 -24.01 -4.90 -46.63
N LYS A 476 -24.64 -4.25 -47.59
CA LYS A 476 -25.79 -3.37 -47.35
C LYS A 476 -27.06 -4.15 -47.73
N CYS A 477 -27.98 -4.30 -46.79
CA CYS A 477 -29.27 -4.97 -46.94
C CYS A 477 -30.37 -3.92 -46.79
N GLY A 478 -30.80 -3.31 -47.91
CA GLY A 478 -31.67 -2.14 -47.87
C GLY A 478 -30.96 -0.95 -47.23
N GLU A 479 -31.53 -0.36 -46.18
CA GLU A 479 -30.89 0.71 -45.40
C GLU A 479 -29.91 0.16 -44.34
N TYR A 480 -29.98 -1.14 -44.04
CA TYR A 480 -29.22 -1.76 -42.96
C TYR A 480 -27.84 -2.22 -43.40
N LYS A 481 -26.89 -2.18 -42.47
CA LYS A 481 -25.54 -2.76 -42.61
C LYS A 481 -25.51 -4.12 -41.94
N ALA A 482 -24.97 -5.12 -42.64
CA ALA A 482 -24.92 -6.47 -42.16
C ALA A 482 -23.62 -7.19 -42.52
N LEU A 483 -23.25 -8.15 -41.70
CA LEU A 483 -22.27 -9.19 -42.02
C LEU A 483 -23.02 -10.37 -42.64
N SER A 484 -22.67 -10.69 -43.88
CA SER A 484 -23.18 -11.85 -44.58
C SER A 484 -22.14 -12.96 -44.55
N PHE A 485 -22.56 -14.14 -44.12
CA PHE A 485 -21.69 -15.30 -44.01
C PHE A 485 -21.94 -16.20 -45.22
N SER A 486 -20.87 -16.72 -45.84
CA SER A 486 -21.00 -17.77 -46.85
C SER A 486 -21.59 -19.04 -46.20
N VAL A 487 -21.93 -20.05 -46.98
CA VAL A 487 -22.45 -21.32 -46.42
C VAL A 487 -21.42 -21.92 -45.46
N GLN A 488 -20.16 -21.99 -45.87
CA GLN A 488 -19.07 -22.55 -45.06
C GLN A 488 -18.83 -21.73 -43.79
N GLU A 489 -18.82 -20.40 -43.89
CA GLU A 489 -18.61 -19.52 -42.74
C GLU A 489 -19.82 -19.53 -41.78
N SER A 490 -21.02 -19.75 -42.31
CA SER A 490 -22.23 -19.92 -41.48
C SER A 490 -22.18 -21.21 -40.67
N GLU A 491 -21.71 -22.31 -41.26
CA GLU A 491 -21.56 -23.59 -40.54
C GLU A 491 -20.56 -23.47 -39.39
N LYS A 492 -19.43 -22.79 -39.60
CA LYS A 492 -18.47 -22.48 -38.53
C LYS A 492 -19.12 -21.65 -37.41
N LEU A 493 -19.87 -20.62 -37.78
CA LEU A 493 -20.55 -19.76 -36.80
C LEU A 493 -21.59 -20.56 -36.00
N PHE A 494 -22.45 -21.33 -36.67
CA PHE A 494 -23.49 -22.11 -36.00
C PHE A 494 -22.90 -23.17 -35.08
N GLU A 495 -21.86 -23.89 -35.50
CA GLU A 495 -21.16 -24.85 -34.64
C GLU A 495 -20.58 -24.17 -33.39
N LEU A 496 -20.00 -22.98 -33.54
CA LEU A 496 -19.43 -22.22 -32.44
C LEU A 496 -20.47 -21.74 -31.41
N ILE A 497 -21.61 -21.22 -31.88
CA ILE A 497 -22.59 -20.54 -31.01
C ILE A 497 -23.71 -21.42 -30.50
N ALA A 498 -24.02 -22.53 -31.18
CA ALA A 498 -25.18 -23.37 -30.87
C ALA A 498 -25.26 -23.84 -29.41
N PRO A 499 -24.14 -24.19 -28.73
CA PRO A 499 -24.19 -24.56 -27.31
C PRO A 499 -24.68 -23.45 -26.36
N PHE A 500 -24.73 -22.20 -26.83
CA PHE A 500 -25.04 -21.02 -26.04
C PHE A 500 -26.31 -20.28 -26.50
N VAL A 501 -26.98 -20.75 -27.56
CA VAL A 501 -28.25 -20.16 -28.03
C VAL A 501 -29.40 -20.77 -27.23
N PRO A 502 -30.19 -19.97 -26.49
CA PRO A 502 -31.27 -20.51 -25.66
C PRO A 502 -32.37 -21.17 -26.49
N LYS A 503 -33.07 -22.15 -25.93
CA LYS A 503 -34.15 -22.91 -26.61
C LYS A 503 -35.20 -22.02 -27.30
N ASN A 504 -35.56 -20.89 -26.68
CA ASN A 504 -36.53 -19.95 -27.22
C ASN A 504 -36.01 -19.12 -28.43
N MET A 505 -34.73 -19.22 -28.78
CA MET A 505 -34.08 -18.55 -29.91
C MET A 505 -33.51 -19.53 -30.95
N GLU A 506 -33.68 -20.84 -30.77
CA GLU A 506 -33.17 -21.87 -31.69
C GLU A 506 -33.78 -21.81 -33.10
N TYR A 507 -34.91 -21.12 -33.29
CA TYR A 507 -35.45 -20.84 -34.62
C TYR A 507 -34.48 -20.03 -35.50
N LYS A 508 -33.50 -19.33 -34.90
CA LYS A 508 -32.41 -18.64 -35.60
C LYS A 508 -31.27 -19.58 -36.02
N LEU A 509 -31.33 -20.86 -35.67
CA LEU A 509 -30.38 -21.90 -36.07
C LEU A 509 -31.01 -22.88 -37.06
N PRO A 510 -30.21 -23.45 -37.98
CA PRO A 510 -30.62 -24.63 -38.75
C PRO A 510 -30.94 -25.80 -37.82
N GLU A 511 -31.87 -26.67 -38.22
CA GLU A 511 -32.32 -27.82 -37.42
C GLU A 511 -31.17 -28.68 -36.89
N LYS A 512 -30.11 -28.90 -37.68
CA LYS A 512 -28.93 -29.70 -37.27
C LYS A 512 -28.16 -29.16 -36.05
N TYR A 513 -28.38 -27.90 -35.67
CA TYR A 513 -27.69 -27.23 -34.56
C TYR A 513 -28.61 -26.92 -33.36
N ARG A 514 -29.88 -27.32 -33.42
CA ARG A 514 -30.85 -27.14 -32.34
C ARG A 514 -30.64 -28.15 -31.21
N ASP A 515 -31.27 -27.91 -30.06
CA ASP A 515 -31.17 -28.74 -28.84
C ASP A 515 -29.75 -28.93 -28.28
N ARG A 516 -28.81 -28.03 -28.63
CA ARG A 516 -27.43 -28.05 -28.13
C ARG A 516 -27.21 -27.14 -26.92
N TYR A 517 -28.20 -26.35 -26.51
CA TYR A 517 -28.07 -25.41 -25.41
C TYR A 517 -27.71 -26.10 -24.10
N GLU A 518 -26.53 -25.79 -23.56
CA GLU A 518 -26.09 -26.27 -22.24
C GLU A 518 -26.32 -25.19 -21.19
N GLN A 519 -27.38 -25.32 -20.40
CA GLN A 519 -27.61 -24.41 -19.29
C GLN A 519 -26.55 -24.61 -18.21
N ARG A 520 -25.62 -23.66 -18.11
CA ARG A 520 -24.66 -23.60 -17.00
C ARG A 520 -25.30 -22.85 -15.84
N ARG A 521 -25.05 -23.31 -14.62
CA ARG A 521 -25.48 -22.58 -13.42
C ARG A 521 -24.72 -21.25 -13.35
N THR A 522 -25.41 -20.15 -13.61
CA THR A 522 -24.82 -18.81 -13.49
C THR A 522 -24.54 -18.50 -12.02
N LEU A 523 -23.28 -18.14 -11.72
CA LEU A 523 -22.88 -17.72 -10.39
C LEU A 523 -23.51 -16.36 -10.07
N GLU A 524 -23.92 -16.20 -8.82
CA GLU A 524 -24.47 -14.93 -8.33
C GLU A 524 -23.40 -13.84 -8.20
N SER A 525 -23.85 -12.58 -8.26
CA SER A 525 -22.98 -11.42 -8.02
C SER A 525 -22.37 -11.45 -6.62
N SER A 526 -21.14 -10.95 -6.47
CA SER A 526 -20.45 -10.87 -5.17
C SER A 526 -20.38 -9.45 -4.64
N GLN A 527 -20.25 -9.30 -3.32
CA GLN A 527 -19.98 -8.00 -2.69
C GLN A 527 -18.47 -7.81 -2.51
N SER A 528 -17.98 -6.61 -2.83
CA SER A 528 -16.59 -6.23 -2.58
C SER A 528 -16.48 -4.79 -2.11
N GLU A 529 -15.29 -4.43 -1.64
CA GLU A 529 -14.99 -3.07 -1.22
C GLU A 529 -13.90 -2.50 -2.10
N VAL A 530 -14.19 -1.35 -2.71
CA VAL A 530 -13.28 -0.71 -3.65
C VAL A 530 -13.12 0.75 -3.29
N LEU A 531 -11.93 1.29 -3.55
CA LEU A 531 -11.71 2.72 -3.54
C LEU A 531 -12.07 3.31 -4.90
N ARG A 532 -12.87 4.37 -4.90
CA ARG A 532 -13.19 5.12 -6.12
C ARG A 532 -12.94 6.61 -5.93
N PRO A 533 -12.41 7.28 -6.96
CA PRO A 533 -12.28 8.73 -6.95
C PRO A 533 -13.68 9.37 -7.04
N MET A 534 -14.04 10.15 -6.02
CA MET A 534 -15.26 10.94 -5.97
C MET A 534 -14.90 12.43 -5.96
N LYS A 535 -15.66 13.23 -6.72
CA LYS A 535 -15.46 14.68 -6.77
C LYS A 535 -15.93 15.34 -5.50
N ILE A 536 -15.18 16.36 -5.08
CA ILE A 536 -15.64 17.32 -4.07
C ILE A 536 -16.73 18.19 -4.72
N LYS A 537 -17.93 18.17 -4.16
CA LYS A 537 -19.07 19.00 -4.61
C LYS A 537 -18.98 20.42 -4.07
N ASP A 538 -18.54 20.58 -2.83
CA ASP A 538 -18.47 21.86 -2.15
C ASP A 538 -17.48 21.80 -0.98
N ILE A 539 -16.89 22.95 -0.63
CA ILE A 539 -16.02 23.12 0.54
C ILE A 539 -16.47 24.39 1.26
N LYS A 540 -17.00 24.24 2.48
CA LYS A 540 -17.43 25.38 3.30
C LYS A 540 -16.49 25.58 4.47
N LYS A 541 -16.15 26.83 4.76
CA LYS A 541 -15.56 27.18 6.05
C LYS A 541 -16.64 27.07 7.13
N ARG A 542 -16.38 26.23 8.12
CA ARG A 542 -17.23 26.04 9.29
C ARG A 542 -16.52 26.66 10.49
N VAL A 543 -16.94 27.87 10.82
CA VAL A 543 -16.49 28.55 12.04
C VAL A 543 -17.31 27.99 13.20
N PRO A 544 -16.72 27.69 14.38
CA PRO A 544 -17.41 27.09 15.52
C PRO A 544 -18.58 27.89 16.15
N TYR A 545 -19.04 28.98 15.53
CA TYR A 545 -20.19 29.79 15.94
C TYR A 545 -20.87 30.42 14.73
N ILE A 546 -22.10 30.01 14.42
CA ILE A 546 -23.05 30.76 13.58
C ILE A 546 -24.45 30.53 14.17
N ASN A 547 -25.19 31.60 14.46
CA ASN A 547 -26.60 31.58 14.88
C ASN A 547 -26.92 30.69 16.12
N GLY A 548 -26.13 30.81 17.19
CA GLY A 548 -26.46 30.18 18.49
C GLY A 548 -26.26 28.65 18.59
N GLN A 549 -25.85 27.95 17.52
CA GLN A 549 -25.54 26.51 17.59
C GLN A 549 -24.10 26.26 18.04
N ARG A 550 -23.94 25.54 19.15
CA ARG A 550 -22.64 25.23 19.79
C ARG A 550 -22.02 23.98 19.14
N ILE A 551 -20.98 24.17 18.32
CA ILE A 551 -20.15 23.07 17.81
C ILE A 551 -18.88 22.99 18.66
N SER A 552 -18.33 21.79 18.86
CA SER A 552 -17.08 21.65 19.61
C SER A 552 -15.92 22.34 18.88
N LYS A 553 -15.24 23.27 19.55
CA LYS A 553 -13.96 23.84 19.09
C LYS A 553 -12.82 22.83 19.13
N ASN A 554 -12.99 21.72 19.86
CA ASN A 554 -11.94 20.75 20.07
C ASN A 554 -11.66 19.96 18.79
N ARG A 555 -10.38 19.68 18.59
CA ARG A 555 -9.83 18.88 17.51
C ARG A 555 -9.68 17.44 17.97
N PHE A 556 -10.17 16.50 17.18
CA PHE A 556 -10.15 15.07 17.47
C PHE A 556 -9.41 14.30 16.38
N ASP A 557 -8.60 13.33 16.76
CA ASP A 557 -7.97 12.39 15.83
C ASP A 557 -7.69 11.05 16.52
N ILE A 558 -7.30 10.03 15.77
CA ILE A 558 -6.95 8.70 16.28
C ILE A 558 -5.65 8.20 15.61
N THR A 559 -4.88 7.37 16.32
CA THR A 559 -3.80 6.57 15.72
C THR A 559 -4.31 5.18 15.43
N VAL A 560 -4.09 4.69 14.22
CA VAL A 560 -4.45 3.34 13.78
C VAL A 560 -3.17 2.53 13.55
N ALA A 561 -3.16 1.28 14.01
CA ALA A 561 -2.03 0.38 13.87
C ALA A 561 -1.64 0.11 12.40
N ASP A 562 -0.33 -0.01 12.15
CA ASP A 562 0.35 -0.38 10.90
C ASP A 562 0.15 0.53 9.68
N ASN A 563 -1.10 0.75 9.27
CA ASN A 563 -1.42 1.34 7.97
C ASN A 563 -1.39 2.88 8.00
N HIS A 564 -1.46 3.48 9.21
CA HIS A 564 -1.42 4.93 9.42
C HIS A 564 -2.49 5.72 8.63
N ASN A 565 -3.61 5.08 8.33
CA ASN A 565 -4.75 5.68 7.64
C ASN A 565 -6.05 5.01 8.07
N TYR A 566 -7.17 5.70 7.84
CA TYR A 566 -8.50 5.17 8.12
C TYR A 566 -9.57 5.90 7.31
N PHE A 567 -10.83 5.51 7.48
CA PHE A 567 -11.95 6.11 6.75
C PHE A 567 -12.81 7.02 7.63
N VAL A 568 -12.99 8.26 7.20
CA VAL A 568 -13.94 9.23 7.77
C VAL A 568 -15.00 9.57 6.72
N ASP A 569 -16.26 9.30 7.06
CA ASP A 569 -17.39 9.28 6.13
C ASP A 569 -17.08 8.52 4.82
N GLY A 570 -16.33 7.41 4.98
CA GLY A 570 -15.83 6.57 3.90
C GLY A 570 -14.73 7.19 3.02
N CYS A 571 -14.27 8.40 3.30
CA CYS A 571 -13.14 9.03 2.61
C CYS A 571 -11.82 8.60 3.28
N LEU A 572 -10.80 8.30 2.48
CA LEU A 572 -9.51 7.83 2.97
C LEU A 572 -8.67 9.00 3.50
N VAL A 573 -8.33 8.95 4.78
CA VAL A 573 -7.67 10.04 5.51
C VAL A 573 -6.46 9.53 6.30
N SER A 574 -5.50 10.41 6.58
CA SER A 574 -4.32 10.03 7.38
C SER A 574 -4.67 9.92 8.86
N ASN A 575 -3.94 9.07 9.60
CA ASN A 575 -3.97 9.13 11.06
C ASN A 575 -3.14 10.31 11.61
N SER A 576 -3.20 10.51 12.93
CA SER A 576 -2.37 11.49 13.63
C SER A 576 -0.87 11.17 13.47
N PRO A 577 -0.01 12.13 13.07
CA PRO A 577 1.40 11.86 12.82
C PRO A 577 2.25 11.79 14.11
N GLU A 578 3.00 10.70 14.26
CA GLU A 578 4.06 10.56 15.28
C GLU A 578 5.31 11.37 14.91
N THR A 579 6.00 11.97 15.90
CA THR A 579 7.26 12.72 15.68
C THR A 579 8.34 12.39 16.69
N THR A 580 9.53 12.97 16.51
CA THR A 580 10.67 12.80 17.43
C THR A 580 11.21 14.17 17.86
N PRO A 581 11.64 14.35 19.13
CA PRO A 581 12.37 15.52 19.65
C PRO A 581 13.62 15.91 18.88
N GLY A 582 14.15 17.12 19.15
CA GLY A 582 15.39 17.61 18.55
C GLY A 582 15.25 18.24 17.15
N GLY A 583 14.02 18.49 16.70
CA GLY A 583 13.74 19.14 15.41
C GLY A 583 13.96 18.23 14.19
N LYS A 584 14.10 18.82 12.99
CA LYS A 584 14.28 18.04 11.75
C LYS A 584 15.75 17.69 11.47
N ALA A 585 16.72 18.36 12.10
CA ALA A 585 18.13 18.25 11.77
C ALA A 585 18.64 16.80 11.87
N LEU A 586 18.39 16.13 13.00
CA LEU A 586 18.80 14.74 13.21
C LEU A 586 18.29 13.81 12.09
N LYS A 587 17.03 13.99 11.67
CA LYS A 587 16.44 13.22 10.56
C LYS A 587 17.20 13.37 9.24
N PHE A 588 17.79 14.52 8.97
CA PHE A 588 18.57 14.78 7.75
C PHE A 588 20.01 14.26 7.86
N TYR A 589 20.66 14.51 9.00
CA TYR A 589 22.05 14.13 9.26
C TYR A 589 22.25 12.62 9.47
N SER A 590 21.32 11.94 10.14
CA SER A 590 21.42 10.48 10.34
C SER A 590 21.50 9.72 9.01
N SER A 591 22.45 8.81 8.90
CA SER A 591 22.58 7.93 7.73
C SER A 591 21.66 6.73 7.82
N VAL A 592 21.42 6.24 9.04
CA VAL A 592 20.49 5.15 9.33
C VAL A 592 19.51 5.64 10.39
N ARG A 593 18.22 5.30 10.22
CA ARG A 593 17.18 5.54 11.23
C ARG A 593 16.41 4.25 11.46
N LEU A 594 16.31 3.84 12.72
CA LEU A 594 15.67 2.61 13.16
C LEU A 594 14.44 2.94 14.00
N ASP A 595 13.24 2.51 13.56
CA ASP A 595 12.00 2.56 14.33
C ASP A 595 11.83 1.23 15.08
N VAL A 596 11.95 1.25 16.40
CA VAL A 596 11.93 0.08 17.29
C VAL A 596 10.60 0.03 18.03
N ARG A 597 9.81 -1.03 17.80
CA ARG A 597 8.50 -1.24 18.43
C ARG A 597 8.37 -2.64 19.03
N ARG A 598 7.79 -2.74 20.21
CA ARG A 598 7.36 -4.03 20.78
C ARG A 598 6.02 -4.42 20.16
N ILE A 599 5.96 -5.58 19.51
CA ILE A 599 4.77 -6.07 18.78
C ILE A 599 4.00 -7.17 19.51
N ALA A 600 4.67 -7.92 20.40
CA ALA A 600 4.03 -8.94 21.22
C ALA A 600 4.76 -9.14 22.55
N GLN A 601 4.08 -9.71 23.54
CA GLN A 601 4.70 -10.17 24.78
C GLN A 601 5.11 -11.64 24.65
N ILE A 602 6.22 -12.02 25.28
CA ILE A 602 6.68 -13.40 25.39
C ILE A 602 6.40 -13.87 26.81
N LYS A 603 5.67 -14.97 26.96
CA LYS A 603 5.26 -15.52 28.25
C LYS A 603 5.76 -16.94 28.44
N LYS A 604 6.09 -17.29 29.69
CA LYS A 604 6.36 -18.66 30.14
C LYS A 604 5.36 -18.99 31.25
N GLY A 605 4.32 -19.76 30.92
CA GLY A 605 3.14 -19.86 31.78
C GLY A 605 2.42 -18.52 31.87
N GLU A 606 2.23 -18.00 33.08
CA GLU A 606 1.60 -16.69 33.32
C GLU A 606 2.60 -15.53 33.35
N GLU A 607 3.89 -15.81 33.53
CA GLU A 607 4.94 -14.79 33.68
C GLU A 607 5.38 -14.22 32.32
N VAL A 608 5.50 -12.89 32.22
CA VAL A 608 6.03 -12.21 31.03
C VAL A 608 7.55 -12.14 31.13
N ILE A 609 8.24 -12.92 30.30
CA ILE A 609 9.70 -13.07 30.32
C ILE A 609 10.42 -12.19 29.29
N GLY A 610 9.66 -11.52 28.41
CA GLY A 610 10.20 -10.63 27.39
C GLY A 610 9.16 -10.10 26.41
N GLY A 611 9.62 -9.61 25.28
CA GLY A 611 8.76 -9.14 24.19
C GLY A 611 9.37 -9.39 22.82
N ARG A 612 8.51 -9.62 21.82
CA ARG A 612 8.91 -9.63 20.42
C ARG A 612 9.00 -8.19 19.93
N VAL A 613 10.16 -7.83 19.41
CA VAL A 613 10.49 -6.49 18.94
C VAL A 613 10.62 -6.51 17.42
N LYS A 614 10.04 -5.48 16.79
CA LYS A 614 10.14 -5.20 15.37
C LYS A 614 10.95 -3.94 15.17
N VAL A 615 11.97 -4.02 14.33
CA VAL A 615 12.81 -2.89 13.95
C VAL A 615 12.64 -2.63 12.45
N LYS A 616 12.18 -1.42 12.11
CA LYS A 616 12.05 -0.96 10.72
C LYS A 616 13.16 0.02 10.39
N VAL A 617 13.90 -0.25 9.31
CA VAL A 617 14.93 0.66 8.78
C VAL A 617 14.25 1.77 7.98
N VAL A 618 13.79 2.83 8.65
CA VAL A 618 13.01 3.91 7.99
C VAL A 618 13.87 4.85 7.13
N LYS A 619 15.19 4.82 7.30
CA LYS A 619 16.15 5.51 6.45
C LYS A 619 17.44 4.71 6.41
N ASN A 620 18.02 4.57 5.22
CA ASN A 620 19.32 3.95 5.00
C ASN A 620 20.02 4.68 3.85
N LYS A 621 21.21 5.25 4.08
CA LYS A 621 22.05 5.92 3.06
C LYS A 621 23.18 5.03 2.54
N VAL A 622 23.32 3.81 3.06
CA VAL A 622 24.44 2.89 2.72
C VAL A 622 23.96 1.61 2.04
N ALA A 623 22.67 1.27 2.17
CA ALA A 623 22.00 0.22 1.42
C ALA A 623 20.50 0.54 1.25
N ALA A 624 19.74 -0.40 0.68
CA ALA A 624 18.29 -0.24 0.49
C ALA A 624 17.54 0.00 1.82
N PRO A 625 16.70 1.04 1.93
CA PRO A 625 15.88 1.30 3.11
C PRO A 625 14.63 0.40 3.16
N PHE A 626 13.84 0.57 4.23
CA PHE A 626 12.51 -0.02 4.47
C PHE A 626 12.47 -1.52 4.73
N LYS A 627 13.62 -2.19 4.82
CA LYS A 627 13.72 -3.54 5.37
C LYS A 627 13.32 -3.57 6.85
N VAL A 628 12.86 -4.73 7.28
CA VAL A 628 12.35 -4.98 8.63
C VAL A 628 13.07 -6.20 9.20
N ALA A 629 13.39 -6.12 10.49
CA ALA A 629 13.85 -7.25 11.29
C ALA A 629 12.90 -7.45 12.48
N GLU A 630 12.72 -8.70 12.89
CA GLU A 630 11.96 -9.07 14.07
C GLU A 630 12.81 -10.02 14.91
N PHE A 631 12.84 -9.78 16.22
CA PHE A 631 13.62 -10.58 17.16
C PHE A 631 13.01 -10.56 18.55
N ASP A 632 13.40 -11.54 19.36
CA ASP A 632 12.93 -11.65 20.74
C ASP A 632 13.90 -10.93 21.67
N LEU A 633 13.36 -10.07 22.53
CA LEU A 633 14.08 -9.37 23.59
C LEU A 633 13.62 -9.91 24.93
N LEU A 634 14.50 -10.66 25.60
CA LEU A 634 14.27 -11.26 26.91
C LEU A 634 14.80 -10.33 28.01
N TYR A 635 14.03 -10.13 29.08
CA TYR A 635 14.36 -9.11 30.10
C TYR A 635 15.69 -9.34 30.82
N ASN A 636 16.17 -10.59 30.89
CA ASN A 636 17.43 -10.93 31.56
C ASN A 636 18.56 -11.35 30.61
N GLU A 637 18.30 -11.51 29.31
CA GLU A 637 19.28 -12.00 28.34
C GLU A 637 19.53 -11.02 27.17
N GLY A 638 18.64 -10.04 26.97
CA GLY A 638 18.69 -9.12 25.83
C GLY A 638 18.09 -9.72 24.56
N ILE A 639 18.62 -9.30 23.40
CA ILE A 639 18.28 -9.87 22.10
C ILE A 639 18.71 -11.34 22.08
N SER A 640 17.78 -12.23 21.76
CA SER A 640 17.97 -13.68 21.72
C SER A 640 18.46 -14.14 20.34
N PRO A 641 19.76 -14.47 20.16
CA PRO A 641 20.27 -14.93 18.86
C PRO A 641 19.66 -16.28 18.47
N GLU A 642 19.45 -17.18 19.44
CA GLU A 642 18.86 -18.49 19.19
C GLU A 642 17.41 -18.38 18.72
N GLY A 643 16.63 -17.43 19.27
CA GLY A 643 15.26 -17.18 18.82
C GLY A 643 15.18 -16.63 17.40
N GLU A 644 16.11 -15.75 17.02
CA GLU A 644 16.26 -15.29 15.65
C GLU A 644 16.63 -16.40 14.68
N ILE A 645 17.56 -17.29 15.07
CA ILE A 645 17.98 -18.43 14.25
C ILE A 645 16.79 -19.35 13.95
N LEU A 646 15.94 -19.63 14.95
CA LEU A 646 14.72 -20.42 14.74
C LEU A 646 13.77 -19.71 13.75
N SER A 647 13.53 -18.42 13.95
CA SER A 647 12.59 -17.64 13.13
C SER A 647 13.09 -17.48 11.68
N LEU A 648 14.37 -17.19 11.49
CA LEU A 648 14.99 -17.10 10.17
C LEU A 648 15.10 -18.49 9.51
N GLY A 649 15.42 -19.53 10.28
CA GLY A 649 15.48 -20.90 9.79
C GLY A 649 14.12 -21.39 9.26
N GLU A 650 13.03 -21.10 9.97
CA GLU A 650 11.67 -21.37 9.47
C GLU A 650 11.37 -20.58 8.20
N LYS A 651 11.68 -19.28 8.18
CA LYS A 651 11.45 -18.41 7.03
C LYS A 651 12.15 -18.92 5.76
N TYR A 652 13.37 -19.42 5.88
CA TYR A 652 14.16 -19.96 4.78
C TYR A 652 14.00 -21.49 4.61
N LYS A 653 13.03 -22.11 5.28
CA LYS A 653 12.74 -23.55 5.21
C LYS A 653 13.93 -24.46 5.59
N LEU A 654 14.88 -23.95 6.37
CA LEU A 654 15.99 -24.72 6.94
C LEU A 654 15.57 -25.42 8.24
N ILE A 655 14.57 -24.88 8.93
CA ILE A 655 13.98 -25.46 10.14
C ILE A 655 12.49 -25.68 9.89
N SER A 656 11.99 -26.87 10.24
CA SER A 656 10.56 -27.18 10.21
C SER A 656 10.01 -27.32 11.62
N LYS A 657 8.71 -27.05 11.74
CA LYS A 657 7.95 -27.21 12.97
C LYS A 657 6.80 -28.18 12.73
N SER A 658 6.88 -29.37 13.31
CA SER A 658 5.87 -30.43 13.19
C SER A 658 5.47 -30.95 14.56
N ALA A 659 4.16 -31.03 14.83
CA ALA A 659 3.60 -31.43 16.14
C ALA A 659 4.23 -30.68 17.35
N GLY A 660 4.64 -29.42 17.15
CA GLY A 660 5.29 -28.60 18.16
C GLY A 660 6.79 -28.88 18.37
N SER A 661 7.40 -29.80 17.61
CA SER A 661 8.84 -30.07 17.61
C SER A 661 9.55 -29.32 16.49
N TYR A 662 10.71 -28.76 16.79
CA TYR A 662 11.59 -28.07 15.84
C TYR A 662 12.67 -29.03 15.33
N THR A 663 12.85 -29.08 14.02
CA THR A 663 13.85 -29.94 13.36
C THR A 663 14.63 -29.11 12.34
N TYR A 664 15.96 -29.19 12.39
CA TYR A 664 16.85 -28.59 11.41
C TYR A 664 17.16 -29.60 10.30
N HIS A 665 16.99 -29.19 9.05
CA HIS A 665 17.26 -29.99 7.87
C HIS A 665 18.68 -29.74 7.35
N ASP A 666 19.57 -30.66 7.68
CA ASP A 666 20.93 -30.70 7.14
C ASP A 666 21.02 -31.63 5.92
N GLU A 667 22.06 -31.45 5.11
CA GLU A 667 22.28 -32.28 3.92
C GLU A 667 22.66 -33.73 4.26
N LYS A 668 23.16 -33.98 5.47
CA LYS A 668 23.57 -35.31 5.94
C LYS A 668 22.50 -36.01 6.78
N GLU A 669 21.93 -35.31 7.76
CA GLU A 669 20.93 -35.87 8.67
C GLU A 669 20.07 -34.76 9.30
N ASP A 670 18.78 -35.05 9.49
CA ASP A 670 17.87 -34.15 10.20
C ASP A 670 18.19 -34.11 11.71
N VAL A 671 18.41 -32.91 12.25
CA VAL A 671 18.72 -32.71 13.66
C VAL A 671 17.49 -32.23 14.41
N LYS A 672 17.00 -33.00 15.37
CA LYS A 672 15.92 -32.58 16.27
C LYS A 672 16.44 -31.54 17.26
N LEU A 673 15.89 -30.32 17.19
CA LEU A 673 16.28 -29.22 18.07
C LEU A 673 15.52 -29.26 19.41
N GLY A 674 14.32 -29.84 19.45
CA GLY A 674 13.54 -30.01 20.68
C GLY A 674 12.03 -29.92 20.48
N ARG A 675 11.28 -30.21 21.54
CA ARG A 675 9.81 -30.09 21.57
C ARG A 675 9.41 -28.81 22.29
N GLY A 676 8.84 -27.85 21.57
CA GLY A 676 8.52 -26.52 22.06
C GLY A 676 9.63 -25.48 21.80
N TYR A 677 9.25 -24.21 21.82
CA TYR A 677 10.13 -23.09 21.47
C TYR A 677 11.32 -22.94 22.44
N ASP A 678 11.06 -22.97 23.74
CA ASP A 678 12.11 -22.83 24.75
C ASP A 678 13.11 -24.00 24.71
N ALA A 679 12.64 -25.24 24.52
CA ALA A 679 13.52 -26.40 24.40
C ALA A 679 14.46 -26.29 23.19
N ALA A 680 13.93 -25.87 22.04
CA ALA A 680 14.73 -25.63 20.84
C ALA A 680 15.76 -24.50 21.04
N ARG A 681 15.39 -23.45 21.78
CA ARG A 681 16.30 -22.35 22.12
C ARG A 681 17.45 -22.84 23.01
N THR A 682 17.13 -23.57 24.08
CA THR A 682 18.13 -24.13 25.01
C THR A 682 19.08 -25.07 24.28
N PHE A 683 18.57 -25.94 23.41
CA PHE A 683 19.40 -26.82 22.59
C PHE A 683 20.40 -26.05 21.73
N LEU A 684 19.98 -24.99 21.04
CA LEU A 684 20.88 -24.16 20.23
C LEU A 684 21.91 -23.40 21.08
N LYS A 685 21.55 -23.04 22.31
CA LYS A 685 22.44 -22.35 23.26
C LYS A 685 23.56 -23.28 23.75
N GLU A 686 23.22 -24.55 24.02
CA GLU A 686 24.16 -25.58 24.47
C GLU A 686 25.02 -26.13 23.31
N ASN A 687 24.45 -26.26 22.10
CA ASN A 687 25.10 -26.86 20.94
C ASN A 687 25.61 -25.80 19.94
N LYS A 688 26.71 -25.13 20.30
CA LYS A 688 27.28 -24.01 19.51
C LYS A 688 27.69 -24.41 18.08
N ASP A 689 28.15 -25.63 17.85
CA ASP A 689 28.57 -26.09 16.52
C ASP A 689 27.39 -26.17 15.55
N ILE A 690 26.29 -26.76 16.00
CA ILE A 690 25.04 -26.84 15.22
C ILE A 690 24.49 -25.44 15.00
N ARG A 691 24.46 -24.60 16.04
CA ARG A 691 24.04 -23.20 15.93
C ARG A 691 24.83 -22.44 14.85
N ASN A 692 26.15 -22.53 14.89
CA ASN A 692 27.03 -21.85 13.92
C ASN A 692 26.83 -22.38 12.50
N LYS A 693 26.60 -23.69 12.35
CA LYS A 693 26.29 -24.33 11.07
C LYS A 693 24.98 -23.80 10.47
N ILE A 694 23.92 -23.71 11.28
CA ILE A 694 22.63 -23.15 10.85
C ILE A 694 22.79 -21.69 10.44
N VAL A 695 23.48 -20.87 11.24
CA VAL A 695 23.76 -19.47 10.92
C VAL A 695 24.48 -19.32 9.59
N LYS A 696 25.51 -20.15 9.33
CA LYS A 696 26.26 -20.11 8.06
C LYS A 696 25.35 -20.42 6.86
N LYS A 697 24.43 -21.39 7.00
CA LYS A 697 23.48 -21.76 5.95
C LYS A 697 22.43 -20.67 5.73
N ILE A 698 21.93 -20.05 6.80
CA ILE A 698 21.03 -18.89 6.73
C ILE A 698 21.70 -17.74 5.97
N MET A 699 22.94 -17.37 6.33
CA MET A 699 23.66 -16.27 5.68
C MET A 699 23.91 -16.56 4.19
N LYS A 700 24.31 -17.78 3.83
CA LYS A 700 24.47 -18.18 2.43
C LYS A 700 23.17 -18.06 1.63
N THR A 701 22.05 -18.53 2.21
CA THR A 701 20.73 -18.43 1.57
C THR A 701 20.29 -16.98 1.39
N ILE A 702 20.69 -16.08 2.29
CA ILE A 702 20.39 -14.66 2.21
C ILE A 702 21.23 -13.95 1.13
N GLU A 703 22.47 -14.38 0.90
CA GLU A 703 23.33 -13.82 -0.16
C GLU A 703 22.88 -14.26 -1.57
N GLU A 704 22.22 -15.41 -1.69
CA GLU A 704 21.70 -15.96 -2.96
C GLU A 704 20.35 -15.34 -3.38
N VAL A 705 19.68 -14.57 -2.49
CA VAL A 705 18.35 -13.95 -2.69
C VAL A 705 18.48 -12.42 -2.80
#